data_AF-A0A502HGA9-F1
#
_entry.id   AF-A0A502HGA9-F1
#
_cell.length_a   1.000
_cell.length_b   1.000
_cell.length_c   1.000
_cell.angle_alpha   90.00
_cell.angle_beta   90.00
_cell.angle_gamma   90.00
#
_symmetry.space_group_name_H-M   'P 1'
#
loop_
_entity.id
_entity.type
_entity.pdbx_description
1 polymer ?
#
loop_
_entity_poly.entity_id
_entity_poly.type
_entity_poly.pdbx_seq_one_letter_code
_entity_poly.pdbx_strand_id
1 'polypeptide(L)'
;MTTSNKTKLLQKHPWFWRVVAFFTAGLIMSFILFYLPASGTSLVIDMNSKIAGSSQIFFGKKGLYSATNSTWYHIAPGRNKLTFPLSGLYSSVRWDPLTAGGTIDVNEIYVSILGARLDVGNILLKPLFDIEKIQSSEGKVIVVMKNGSTDPQLGIELNFKELHRKLAFFSTLLGFVIAIFMAGLLFFKKKIKRALTFVDCSLDYLFEKVRNDGFNFREIGVLVAIGSILYVYFLSTFSFSIDDEMASTRQNPSDWVSQGRWFVYLVERYIFPQPSIPFAPYIFLVFSLSVSYALILRAHGYAPSWKTYASYPIFCAFPTWWFISEFYSNVPALGFGVFFISLSSYLVFRKADDDALSNGGLIFVNSIIVLALACAIAAYQSLLLLFMCIVFGALLIRCLRSDDTGRELLKYIAMMLSKILLLTLIALILYFSINFAAQKIIASDSGYIDGFINYSAILKDPLGVVFLVINEMTSIYSGSSLRYGASIYISGLAILLATLKILSIDFEKTIIRLFLWSGVLVAPFAFHFISGGMPLPMRTMLAVAYVSWLSSAILLSDKRSSFVLAGVIIVGLYQIQIFSITSQYMASATITQSHDRMLAADIYRRIGELSGDFDRNTFSKIDVYGKKTLNTVYAKGWSSATQGSFFSWDDGNILRMVTYMKVMGYENIYIANNDERIAMTPFFKEMPVWPAAGSVRKVGDCYLVRLSKEPDSTHAQFKQ
;
A
#
# COMPACT_ATOMS: atom_id res chain seq x y z
N MET A 1 44.30 -35.78 30.34
CA MET A 1 44.50 -36.91 29.41
C MET A 1 43.21 -37.72 29.10
N THR A 2 41.99 -37.25 29.42
CA THR A 2 40.73 -38.01 29.22
C THR A 2 39.85 -37.53 28.05
N THR A 3 40.25 -36.52 27.29
CA THR A 3 39.50 -36.03 26.12
C THR A 3 39.78 -36.81 24.81
N SER A 4 40.71 -37.77 24.80
CA SER A 4 41.16 -38.44 23.57
C SER A 4 40.25 -39.56 23.04
N ASN A 5 39.33 -40.12 23.84
CA ASN A 5 38.51 -41.27 23.40
C ASN A 5 37.15 -40.89 22.78
N LYS A 6 36.59 -39.72 23.11
CA LYS A 6 35.31 -39.28 22.51
C LYS A 6 35.46 -38.91 21.03
N THR A 7 36.61 -38.39 20.62
CA THR A 7 36.89 -38.02 19.22
C THR A 7 37.08 -39.23 18.30
N LYS A 8 37.60 -40.36 18.79
CA LYS A 8 37.77 -41.59 17.98
C LYS A 8 36.44 -42.25 17.58
N LEU A 9 35.42 -42.18 18.44
CA LEU A 9 34.08 -42.75 18.15
C LEU A 9 33.32 -41.92 17.10
N LEU A 10 33.43 -40.59 17.16
CA LEU A 10 32.83 -39.68 16.16
C LEU A 10 33.46 -39.83 14.76
N GLN A 11 34.74 -40.19 14.67
CA GLN A 11 35.42 -40.43 13.39
C GLN A 11 35.07 -41.78 12.74
N LYS A 12 34.63 -42.78 13.51
CA LYS A 12 34.43 -44.15 12.99
C LYS A 12 33.13 -44.30 12.19
N HIS A 13 32.10 -43.50 12.46
CA HIS A 13 30.80 -43.57 11.79
C HIS A 13 30.20 -42.19 11.44
N PRO A 14 30.85 -41.39 10.57
CA PRO A 14 30.41 -40.03 10.25
C PRO A 14 29.05 -39.98 9.52
N TRP A 15 28.66 -41.06 8.83
CA TRP A 15 27.37 -41.14 8.14
C TRP A 15 26.21 -41.26 9.14
N PHE A 16 26.36 -42.06 10.19
CA PHE A 16 25.33 -42.28 11.21
C PHE A 16 24.95 -40.97 11.89
N TRP A 17 25.95 -40.18 12.31
CA TRP A 17 25.72 -38.88 12.95
C TRP A 17 25.08 -37.85 12.01
N ARG A 18 25.33 -37.91 10.70
CA ARG A 18 24.64 -37.04 9.71
C ARG A 18 23.17 -37.40 9.57
N VAL A 19 22.86 -38.70 9.57
CA VAL A 19 21.48 -39.18 9.56
C VAL A 19 20.77 -38.74 10.84
N VAL A 20 21.36 -38.96 12.01
CA VAL A 20 20.80 -38.51 13.30
C VAL A 20 20.59 -36.98 13.30
N ALA A 21 21.55 -36.20 12.84
CA ALA A 21 21.42 -34.74 12.75
C ALA A 21 20.31 -34.30 11.79
N PHE A 22 20.17 -34.95 10.63
CA PHE A 22 19.10 -34.68 9.67
C PHE A 22 17.71 -34.93 10.27
N PHE A 23 17.49 -36.09 10.90
CA PHE A 23 16.22 -36.41 11.55
C PHE A 23 15.93 -35.48 12.72
N THR A 24 16.94 -35.15 13.53
CA THR A 24 16.80 -34.21 14.65
C THR A 24 16.41 -32.82 14.16
N ALA A 25 17.08 -32.31 13.11
CA ALA A 25 16.76 -31.03 12.51
C ALA A 25 15.35 -31.03 11.87
N GLY A 26 14.97 -32.14 11.21
CA GLY A 26 13.61 -32.34 10.70
C GLY A 26 12.57 -32.19 11.79
N LEU A 27 12.69 -32.95 12.87
CA LEU A 27 11.75 -32.91 14.00
C LEU A 27 11.69 -31.53 14.67
N ILE A 28 12.84 -30.86 14.87
CA ILE A 28 12.89 -29.51 15.45
C ILE A 28 12.16 -28.52 14.52
N MET A 29 12.44 -28.53 13.22
CA MET A 29 11.78 -27.63 12.27
C MET A 29 10.29 -27.93 12.16
N SER A 30 9.89 -29.20 12.21
CA SER A 30 8.49 -29.60 12.23
C SER A 30 7.76 -29.09 13.46
N PHE A 31 8.40 -29.17 14.63
CA PHE A 31 7.85 -28.63 15.87
C PHE A 31 7.72 -27.11 15.81
N ILE A 32 8.77 -26.40 15.35
CA ILE A 32 8.74 -24.95 15.17
C ILE A 32 7.63 -24.54 14.20
N LEU A 33 7.52 -25.20 13.04
CA LEU A 33 6.47 -24.95 12.08
C LEU A 33 5.10 -25.18 12.70
N PHE A 34 4.87 -26.29 13.39
CA PHE A 34 3.57 -26.58 14.00
C PHE A 34 3.02 -25.45 14.89
N TYR A 35 3.90 -24.74 15.61
CA TYR A 35 3.53 -23.61 16.45
C TYR A 35 3.66 -22.22 15.79
N LEU A 36 4.21 -22.15 14.57
CA LEU A 36 4.38 -20.88 13.88
C LEU A 36 3.03 -20.38 13.35
N PRO A 37 2.65 -19.11 13.60
CA PRO A 37 1.41 -18.55 13.05
C PRO A 37 1.33 -18.64 11.51
N ALA A 38 2.48 -18.64 10.82
CA ALA A 38 2.54 -18.68 9.36
C ALA A 38 2.06 -20.01 8.75
N SER A 39 2.14 -21.12 9.48
CA SER A 39 1.53 -22.39 9.05
C SER A 39 0.19 -22.66 9.71
N GLY A 40 -0.41 -21.64 10.31
CA GLY A 40 -1.77 -21.71 10.83
C GLY A 40 -2.72 -22.18 9.74
N THR A 41 -3.63 -23.08 10.11
CA THR A 41 -4.71 -23.49 9.23
C THR A 41 -5.74 -22.38 9.18
N SER A 42 -6.37 -22.17 8.02
CA SER A 42 -7.46 -21.21 7.88
C SER A 42 -8.71 -21.93 7.36
N LEU A 43 -9.88 -21.59 7.89
CA LEU A 43 -11.15 -22.00 7.30
C LEU A 43 -11.50 -21.02 6.19
N VAL A 44 -11.62 -21.52 4.97
CA VAL A 44 -12.04 -20.73 3.80
C VAL A 44 -13.49 -21.05 3.48
N ILE A 45 -14.29 -20.00 3.34
CA ILE A 45 -15.69 -20.07 2.94
C ILE A 45 -15.85 -19.26 1.64
N ASP A 46 -16.09 -19.94 0.53
CA ASP A 46 -16.45 -19.33 -0.75
C ASP A 46 -17.97 -19.34 -0.87
N MET A 47 -18.58 -18.16 -0.92
CA MET A 47 -20.02 -18.02 -0.97
C MET A 47 -20.46 -16.90 -1.90
N ASN A 48 -21.69 -16.97 -2.38
CA ASN A 48 -22.36 -15.90 -3.08
C ASN A 48 -23.47 -15.34 -2.19
N SER A 49 -23.50 -14.02 -2.00
CA SER A 49 -24.54 -13.35 -1.23
C SER A 49 -25.38 -12.47 -2.14
N LYS A 50 -26.69 -12.49 -1.97
CA LYS A 50 -27.59 -11.55 -2.67
C LYS A 50 -27.63 -10.18 -2.01
N ILE A 51 -27.23 -10.09 -0.74
CA ILE A 51 -27.28 -8.88 0.06
C ILE A 51 -25.91 -8.55 0.65
N ALA A 52 -25.68 -7.27 0.93
CA ALA A 52 -24.53 -6.83 1.72
C ALA A 52 -24.75 -7.16 3.20
N GLY A 53 -23.68 -7.37 3.95
CA GLY A 53 -23.75 -7.63 5.39
C GLY A 53 -22.38 -7.80 6.02
N SER A 54 -22.33 -8.34 7.23
CA SER A 54 -21.08 -8.85 7.82
C SER A 54 -21.23 -10.32 8.16
N SER A 55 -20.15 -11.06 8.05
CA SER A 55 -20.07 -12.44 8.47
C SER A 55 -19.04 -12.58 9.57
N GLN A 56 -19.35 -13.35 10.60
CA GLN A 56 -18.48 -13.52 11.75
C GLN A 56 -18.30 -15.00 12.07
N ILE A 57 -17.10 -15.39 12.45
CA ILE A 57 -16.84 -16.74 12.95
C ILE A 57 -16.44 -16.66 14.41
N PHE A 58 -16.94 -17.59 15.21
CA PHE A 58 -16.64 -17.73 16.63
C PHE A 58 -15.95 -19.06 16.87
N PHE A 59 -14.86 -19.02 17.61
CA PHE A 59 -14.08 -20.20 17.94
C PHE A 59 -14.37 -20.65 19.38
N GLY A 60 -14.96 -21.83 19.52
CA GLY A 60 -15.38 -22.37 20.80
C GLY A 60 -14.24 -23.10 21.52
N LYS A 61 -14.01 -22.76 22.80
CA LYS A 61 -13.15 -23.56 23.70
C LYS A 61 -14.05 -24.27 24.71
N LYS A 62 -14.06 -25.61 24.67
CA LYS A 62 -14.97 -26.45 25.49
C LYS A 62 -16.45 -26.11 25.22
N GLY A 63 -16.78 -25.71 23.99
CA GLY A 63 -18.14 -25.38 23.56
C GLY A 63 -18.62 -23.96 23.86
N LEU A 64 -17.84 -23.13 24.57
CA LEU A 64 -18.19 -21.74 24.84
C LEU A 64 -17.63 -20.81 23.75
N TYR A 65 -18.52 -20.03 23.13
CA TYR A 65 -18.18 -18.99 22.15
C TYR A 65 -18.00 -17.63 22.84
N SER A 66 -17.04 -16.83 22.38
CA SER A 66 -16.81 -15.47 22.86
C SER A 66 -16.53 -14.54 21.69
N ALA A 67 -17.05 -13.32 21.74
CA ALA A 67 -16.72 -12.27 20.77
C ALA A 67 -15.22 -11.94 20.76
N THR A 68 -14.52 -12.12 21.89
CA THR A 68 -13.05 -11.93 21.95
C THR A 68 -12.28 -12.96 21.13
N ASN A 69 -12.88 -14.11 20.83
CA ASN A 69 -12.31 -15.17 20.00
C ASN A 69 -13.11 -15.32 18.72
N SER A 70 -13.33 -14.19 18.04
CA SER A 70 -14.05 -14.16 16.78
C SER A 70 -13.28 -13.37 15.73
N THR A 71 -13.63 -13.57 14.47
CA THR A 71 -13.11 -12.79 13.35
C THR A 71 -14.27 -12.49 12.42
N TRP A 72 -14.37 -11.26 11.93
CA TRP A 72 -15.46 -10.84 11.06
C TRP A 72 -14.93 -10.37 9.70
N TYR A 73 -15.79 -10.46 8.69
CA TYR A 73 -15.55 -10.00 7.33
C TYR A 73 -16.79 -9.26 6.82
N HIS A 74 -16.57 -8.21 6.04
CA HIS A 74 -17.65 -7.56 5.30
C HIS A 74 -18.05 -8.41 4.09
N ILE A 75 -19.35 -8.54 3.84
CA ILE A 75 -19.95 -9.28 2.73
C ILE A 75 -20.53 -8.28 1.74
N ALA A 76 -20.10 -8.36 0.48
CA ALA A 76 -20.69 -7.62 -0.63
C ALA A 76 -21.69 -8.50 -1.41
N PRO A 77 -22.67 -7.91 -2.11
CA PRO A 77 -23.46 -8.66 -3.07
C PRO A 77 -22.55 -9.29 -4.14
N GLY A 78 -22.79 -10.56 -4.47
CA GLY A 78 -21.93 -11.35 -5.35
C GLY A 78 -21.04 -12.35 -4.60
N ARG A 79 -19.94 -12.74 -5.26
CA ARG A 79 -19.00 -13.75 -4.72
C ARG A 79 -18.11 -13.15 -3.64
N ASN A 80 -18.01 -13.84 -2.51
CA ASN A 80 -17.18 -13.51 -1.37
C ASN A 80 -16.34 -14.73 -0.99
N LYS A 81 -15.08 -14.51 -0.62
CA LYS A 81 -14.17 -15.54 -0.17
C LYS A 81 -13.59 -15.16 1.20
N LEU A 82 -14.13 -15.76 2.25
CA LEU A 82 -13.80 -15.45 3.63
C LEU A 82 -12.71 -16.39 4.12
N THR A 83 -11.69 -15.88 4.81
CA THR A 83 -10.56 -16.70 5.29
C THR A 83 -10.35 -16.48 6.78
N PHE A 84 -10.80 -17.42 7.58
CA PHE A 84 -10.75 -17.31 9.03
C PHE A 84 -9.58 -18.09 9.62
N PRO A 85 -8.69 -17.46 10.42
CA PRO A 85 -7.55 -18.17 10.99
C PRO A 85 -8.01 -19.14 12.10
N LEU A 86 -7.78 -20.44 11.92
CA LEU A 86 -8.01 -21.48 12.93
C LEU A 86 -6.78 -21.59 13.86
N SER A 87 -6.38 -20.48 14.46
CA SER A 87 -5.19 -20.41 15.32
C SER A 87 -5.53 -20.75 16.77
N GLY A 88 -5.41 -22.01 17.17
CA GLY A 88 -5.60 -22.43 18.57
C GLY A 88 -6.23 -23.81 18.75
N LEU A 89 -6.32 -24.26 20.00
CA LEU A 89 -7.00 -25.49 20.40
C LEU A 89 -8.50 -25.21 20.55
N TYR A 90 -9.24 -25.32 19.45
CA TYR A 90 -10.70 -25.14 19.43
C TYR A 90 -11.40 -26.50 19.37
N SER A 91 -12.58 -26.57 19.98
CA SER A 91 -13.43 -27.77 19.99
C SER A 91 -14.63 -27.66 19.06
N SER A 92 -15.03 -26.43 18.72
CA SER A 92 -16.19 -26.15 17.88
C SER A 92 -16.02 -24.82 17.14
N VAL A 93 -16.69 -24.69 16.01
CA VAL A 93 -16.76 -23.44 15.24
C VAL A 93 -18.22 -23.08 15.03
N ARG A 94 -18.56 -21.84 15.33
CA ARG A 94 -19.85 -21.24 14.96
C ARG A 94 -19.59 -20.18 13.90
N TRP A 95 -20.43 -20.16 12.88
CA TRP A 95 -20.35 -19.21 11.80
C TRP A 95 -21.68 -18.50 11.66
N ASP A 96 -21.60 -17.18 11.68
CA ASP A 96 -22.72 -16.27 11.55
C ASP A 96 -22.61 -15.71 10.12
N PRO A 97 -23.32 -16.28 9.13
CA PRO A 97 -23.12 -15.99 7.71
C PRO A 97 -23.43 -14.55 7.32
N LEU A 98 -24.44 -13.95 7.96
CA LEU A 98 -24.88 -12.58 7.75
C LEU A 98 -25.37 -12.00 9.08
N THR A 99 -25.38 -10.67 9.20
CA THR A 99 -25.95 -9.95 10.35
C THR A 99 -27.48 -9.84 10.31
N ALA A 100 -28.11 -10.26 9.21
CA ALA A 100 -29.55 -10.21 9.01
C ALA A 100 -30.02 -11.42 8.19
N GLY A 101 -31.33 -11.67 8.18
CA GLY A 101 -31.94 -12.70 7.34
C GLY A 101 -31.64 -12.52 5.86
N GLY A 102 -31.53 -13.63 5.13
CA GLY A 102 -31.19 -13.64 3.72
C GLY A 102 -30.95 -15.04 3.18
N THR A 103 -30.48 -15.11 1.94
CA THR A 103 -30.06 -16.35 1.30
C THR A 103 -28.63 -16.21 0.83
N ILE A 104 -27.80 -17.19 1.20
CA ILE A 104 -26.44 -17.32 0.71
C ILE A 104 -26.27 -18.66 0.00
N ASP A 105 -25.51 -18.63 -1.08
CA ASP A 105 -25.10 -19.83 -1.81
C ASP A 105 -23.66 -20.13 -1.43
N VAL A 106 -23.45 -21.09 -0.54
CA VAL A 106 -22.11 -21.53 -0.16
C VAL A 106 -21.59 -22.44 -1.27
N ASN A 107 -20.67 -21.92 -2.08
CA ASN A 107 -20.04 -22.67 -3.16
C ASN A 107 -19.13 -23.73 -2.57
N GLU A 108 -18.34 -23.38 -1.55
CA GLU A 108 -17.38 -24.29 -0.97
C GLU A 108 -16.97 -23.89 0.45
N ILE A 109 -16.80 -24.87 1.32
CA ILE A 109 -16.11 -24.70 2.61
C ILE A 109 -14.94 -25.68 2.63
N TYR A 110 -13.76 -25.17 2.96
CA TYR A 110 -12.58 -26.01 3.09
C TYR A 110 -11.60 -25.43 4.10
N VAL A 111 -10.72 -26.27 4.61
CA VAL A 111 -9.56 -25.81 5.37
C VAL A 111 -8.40 -25.62 4.40
N SER A 112 -7.65 -24.53 4.56
CA SER A 112 -6.43 -24.24 3.82
C SER A 112 -5.23 -24.23 4.76
N ILE A 113 -4.12 -24.81 4.32
CA ILE A 113 -2.81 -24.70 4.98
C ILE A 113 -1.83 -24.16 3.94
N LEU A 114 -1.25 -22.98 4.18
CA LEU A 114 -0.33 -22.32 3.25
C LEU A 114 -0.91 -22.18 1.82
N GLY A 115 -2.22 -21.95 1.70
CA GLY A 115 -2.92 -21.87 0.42
C GLY A 115 -3.32 -23.21 -0.20
N ALA A 116 -2.80 -24.32 0.30
CA ALA A 116 -3.18 -25.65 -0.16
C ALA A 116 -4.47 -26.10 0.51
N ARG A 117 -5.44 -26.55 -0.29
CA ARG A 117 -6.69 -27.11 0.21
C ARG A 117 -6.40 -28.42 0.95
N LEU A 118 -6.85 -28.47 2.20
CA LEU A 118 -6.82 -29.62 3.05
C LEU A 118 -8.18 -30.29 3.02
N ASP A 119 -8.23 -31.52 2.52
CA ASP A 119 -9.38 -32.40 2.75
C ASP A 119 -9.44 -32.68 4.25
N VAL A 120 -10.52 -32.32 4.95
CA VAL A 120 -10.72 -32.63 6.37
C VAL A 120 -11.95 -33.51 6.59
N GLY A 121 -12.37 -34.21 5.53
CA GLY A 121 -13.65 -34.90 5.46
C GLY A 121 -14.80 -33.94 5.14
N ASN A 122 -16.02 -34.46 5.22
CA ASN A 122 -17.23 -33.68 4.96
C ASN A 122 -17.41 -32.63 6.06
N ILE A 123 -17.25 -31.36 5.69
CA ILE A 123 -17.59 -30.23 6.55
C ILE A 123 -19.12 -30.09 6.50
N LEU A 124 -19.78 -30.38 7.62
CA LEU A 124 -21.23 -30.31 7.74
C LEU A 124 -21.64 -28.99 8.38
N LEU A 125 -22.60 -28.32 7.73
CA LEU A 125 -23.28 -27.16 8.29
C LEU A 125 -24.49 -27.65 9.09
N LYS A 126 -24.53 -27.30 10.38
CA LYS A 126 -25.69 -27.56 11.25
C LYS A 126 -26.43 -26.26 11.55
N PRO A 127 -27.75 -26.21 11.41
CA PRO A 127 -28.51 -25.04 11.84
C PRO A 127 -28.43 -24.93 13.37
N LEU A 128 -28.11 -23.75 13.90
CA LEU A 128 -28.13 -23.48 15.34
C LEU A 128 -29.25 -22.52 15.71
N PHE A 129 -29.23 -21.31 15.14
CA PHE A 129 -30.21 -20.26 15.45
C PHE A 129 -30.62 -19.52 14.17
N ASP A 130 -31.91 -19.20 14.03
CA ASP A 130 -32.48 -18.45 12.89
C ASP A 130 -32.15 -18.93 11.46
N ILE A 131 -31.80 -20.19 11.31
CA ILE A 131 -31.70 -20.86 10.01
C ILE A 131 -33.03 -21.56 9.70
N GLU A 132 -33.64 -21.22 8.57
CA GLU A 132 -34.89 -21.84 8.11
C GLU A 132 -34.62 -23.16 7.41
N LYS A 133 -33.67 -23.17 6.47
CA LYS A 133 -33.37 -24.35 5.66
C LYS A 133 -31.92 -24.35 5.20
N ILE A 134 -31.31 -25.53 5.19
CA ILE A 134 -30.04 -25.82 4.52
C ILE A 134 -30.35 -26.83 3.41
N GLN A 135 -30.15 -26.46 2.15
CA GLN A 135 -30.42 -27.31 1.00
C GLN A 135 -29.17 -27.46 0.14
N SER A 136 -28.76 -28.70 -0.11
CA SER A 136 -27.71 -28.99 -1.09
C SER A 136 -28.31 -29.06 -2.49
N SER A 137 -27.80 -28.26 -3.42
CA SER A 137 -28.22 -28.23 -4.83
C SER A 137 -27.01 -28.01 -5.72
N GLU A 138 -26.80 -28.87 -6.73
CA GLU A 138 -25.77 -28.70 -7.77
C GLU A 138 -24.34 -28.45 -7.23
N GLY A 139 -23.96 -29.14 -6.14
CA GLY A 139 -22.63 -28.99 -5.54
C GLY A 139 -22.46 -27.72 -4.69
N LYS A 140 -23.52 -26.96 -4.46
CA LYS A 140 -23.57 -25.82 -3.53
C LYS A 140 -24.46 -26.12 -2.35
N VAL A 141 -24.25 -25.41 -1.25
CA VAL A 141 -25.14 -25.43 -0.08
C VAL A 141 -25.85 -24.09 0.01
N ILE A 142 -27.15 -24.10 -0.26
CA ILE A 142 -28.02 -22.93 -0.12
C ILE A 142 -28.46 -22.86 1.34
N VAL A 143 -28.10 -21.78 2.01
CA VAL A 143 -28.55 -21.49 3.38
C VAL A 143 -29.61 -20.39 3.31
N VAL A 144 -30.83 -20.73 3.73
CA VAL A 144 -31.95 -19.81 3.87
C VAL A 144 -32.13 -19.50 5.35
N MET A 145 -31.97 -18.23 5.70
CA MET A 145 -32.16 -17.72 7.05
C MET A 145 -33.60 -17.25 7.21
N LYS A 146 -34.14 -17.34 8.43
CA LYS A 146 -35.52 -16.90 8.70
C LYS A 146 -35.69 -15.42 8.38
N ASN A 147 -36.86 -15.07 7.86
CA ASN A 147 -37.19 -13.68 7.57
C ASN A 147 -37.23 -12.87 8.88
N GLY A 148 -36.52 -11.73 8.95
CA GLY A 148 -36.37 -10.94 10.19
C GLY A 148 -35.34 -11.50 11.19
N SER A 149 -34.56 -12.52 10.81
CA SER A 149 -33.41 -12.99 11.58
C SER A 149 -32.45 -11.85 11.91
N THR A 150 -32.02 -11.73 13.16
CA THR A 150 -31.03 -10.73 13.61
C THR A 150 -29.66 -11.33 13.91
N ASP A 151 -29.57 -12.65 14.05
CA ASP A 151 -28.33 -13.36 14.35
C ASP A 151 -28.38 -14.81 13.83
N PRO A 152 -28.40 -15.03 12.51
CA PRO A 152 -28.43 -16.38 11.96
C PRO A 152 -27.11 -17.09 12.29
N GLN A 153 -27.19 -18.25 12.95
CA GLN A 153 -26.02 -19.02 13.42
C GLN A 153 -26.00 -20.42 12.80
N LEU A 154 -24.85 -20.78 12.25
CA LEU A 154 -24.51 -22.12 11.76
C LEU A 154 -23.39 -22.72 12.60
N GLY A 155 -23.53 -24.00 12.96
CA GLY A 155 -22.42 -24.81 13.45
C GLY A 155 -21.63 -25.35 12.27
N ILE A 156 -20.31 -25.17 12.28
CA ILE A 156 -19.42 -25.81 11.33
C ILE A 156 -18.77 -27.00 12.03
N GLU A 157 -19.21 -28.20 11.69
CA GLU A 157 -18.60 -29.42 12.23
C GLU A 157 -17.30 -29.73 11.50
N LEU A 158 -16.19 -29.44 12.18
CA LEU A 158 -14.85 -29.80 11.74
C LEU A 158 -14.34 -30.96 12.59
N ASN A 159 -13.77 -31.97 11.94
CA ASN A 159 -13.02 -33.00 12.65
C ASN A 159 -11.66 -32.41 13.08
N PHE A 160 -11.65 -31.71 14.21
CA PHE A 160 -10.43 -31.08 14.74
C PHE A 160 -9.31 -32.09 14.97
N LYS A 161 -9.62 -33.34 15.35
CA LYS A 161 -8.61 -34.38 15.51
C LYS A 161 -7.92 -34.69 14.18
N GLU A 162 -8.69 -34.80 13.10
CA GLU A 162 -8.16 -34.99 11.74
C GLU A 162 -7.37 -33.76 11.28
N LEU A 163 -7.89 -32.56 11.54
CA LEU A 163 -7.22 -31.30 11.23
C LEU A 163 -5.85 -31.22 11.90
N HIS A 164 -5.77 -31.48 13.21
CA HIS A 164 -4.49 -31.46 13.95
C HIS A 164 -3.55 -32.56 13.45
N ARG A 165 -4.06 -33.76 13.11
CA ARG A 165 -3.26 -34.84 12.52
C ARG A 165 -2.66 -34.42 11.17
N LYS A 166 -3.48 -33.82 10.30
CA LYS A 166 -3.04 -33.33 8.99
C LYS A 166 -2.08 -32.15 9.11
N LEU A 167 -2.34 -31.20 10.01
CA LEU A 167 -1.42 -30.11 10.32
C LEU A 167 -0.07 -30.68 10.80
N ALA A 168 -0.08 -31.59 11.77
CA ALA A 168 1.14 -32.24 12.25
C ALA A 168 1.88 -32.98 11.13
N PHE A 169 1.15 -33.68 10.24
CA PHE A 169 1.73 -34.32 9.06
C PHE A 169 2.38 -33.32 8.10
N PHE A 170 1.68 -32.23 7.76
CA PHE A 170 2.20 -31.17 6.88
C PHE A 170 3.40 -30.44 7.49
N SER A 171 3.34 -30.07 8.77
CA SER A 171 4.47 -29.49 9.50
C SER A 171 5.63 -30.48 9.58
N THR A 172 5.35 -31.78 9.73
CA THR A 172 6.38 -32.84 9.68
C THR A 172 7.05 -32.86 8.31
N LEU A 173 6.26 -33.04 7.26
CA LEU A 173 6.74 -33.07 5.88
C LEU A 173 7.55 -31.82 5.53
N LEU A 174 7.03 -30.63 5.83
CA LEU A 174 7.70 -29.37 5.54
C LEU A 174 8.98 -29.20 6.38
N GLY A 175 8.96 -29.59 7.66
CA GLY A 175 10.16 -29.57 8.50
C GLY A 175 11.26 -30.50 7.98
N PHE A 176 10.89 -31.67 7.46
CA PHE A 176 11.84 -32.55 6.76
C PHE A 176 12.29 -32.00 5.42
N VAL A 177 11.44 -31.34 4.64
CA VAL A 177 11.85 -30.63 3.41
C VAL A 177 12.85 -29.53 3.75
N ILE A 178 12.62 -28.76 4.82
CA ILE A 178 13.59 -27.77 5.31
C ILE A 178 14.87 -28.46 5.77
N ALA A 179 14.80 -29.61 6.45
CA ALA A 179 15.99 -30.36 6.83
C ALA A 179 16.76 -30.90 5.61
N ILE A 180 16.08 -31.31 4.54
CA ILE A 180 16.70 -31.70 3.26
C ILE A 180 17.37 -30.48 2.65
N PHE A 181 16.70 -29.33 2.65
CA PHE A 181 17.28 -28.09 2.17
C PHE A 181 18.52 -27.71 2.98
N MET A 182 18.47 -27.74 4.32
CA MET A 182 19.62 -27.51 5.21
C MET A 182 20.75 -28.52 4.97
N ALA A 183 20.44 -29.81 4.81
CA ALA A 183 21.42 -30.83 4.49
C ALA A 183 22.03 -30.60 3.11
N GLY A 184 21.23 -30.17 2.13
CA GLY A 184 21.67 -29.69 0.83
C GLY A 184 22.59 -28.48 0.95
N LEU A 185 22.24 -27.49 1.78
CA LEU A 185 23.09 -26.33 2.06
C LEU A 185 24.43 -26.75 2.68
N LEU A 186 24.42 -27.76 3.56
CA LEU A 186 25.64 -28.32 4.15
C LEU A 186 26.45 -29.15 3.15
N PHE A 187 25.80 -29.92 2.28
CA PHE A 187 26.45 -30.71 1.23
C PHE A 187 27.10 -29.79 0.18
N PHE A 188 26.37 -28.77 -0.23
CA PHE A 188 26.85 -27.71 -1.11
C PHE A 188 27.56 -26.59 -0.34
N LYS A 189 27.94 -26.77 0.93
CA LYS A 189 28.57 -25.73 1.77
C LYS A 189 29.78 -25.10 1.09
N LYS A 190 30.57 -25.87 0.33
CA LYS A 190 31.69 -25.31 -0.45
C LYS A 190 31.21 -24.38 -1.56
N LYS A 191 30.16 -24.76 -2.31
CA LYS A 191 29.58 -23.92 -3.37
C LYS A 191 28.84 -22.71 -2.80
N ILE A 192 28.07 -22.88 -1.73
CA ILE A 192 27.39 -21.79 -1.03
C ILE A 192 28.38 -20.85 -0.38
N LYS A 193 29.43 -21.35 0.28
CA LYS A 193 30.51 -20.49 0.79
C LYS A 193 31.15 -19.72 -0.35
N ARG A 194 31.44 -20.34 -1.50
CA ARG A 194 31.94 -19.61 -2.68
C ARG A 194 30.94 -18.56 -3.18
N ALA A 195 29.65 -18.88 -3.22
CA ALA A 195 28.61 -17.95 -3.64
C ALA A 195 28.45 -16.78 -2.65
N LEU A 196 28.43 -17.05 -1.35
CA LEU A 196 28.40 -16.05 -0.29
C LEU A 196 29.66 -15.18 -0.34
N THR A 197 30.86 -15.76 -0.42
CA THR A 197 32.10 -14.99 -0.60
C THR A 197 32.07 -14.17 -1.90
N PHE A 198 31.48 -14.70 -2.97
CA PHE A 198 31.29 -13.93 -4.20
C PHE A 198 30.32 -12.76 -3.99
N VAL A 199 29.23 -12.95 -3.25
CA VAL A 199 28.29 -11.89 -2.87
C VAL A 199 28.97 -10.87 -1.96
N ASP A 200 29.70 -11.29 -0.93
CA ASP A 200 30.45 -10.44 -0.01
C ASP A 200 31.47 -9.60 -0.78
N CYS A 201 32.32 -10.23 -1.62
CA CYS A 201 33.24 -9.51 -2.51
C CYS A 201 32.53 -8.53 -3.44
N SER A 202 31.36 -8.90 -3.98
CA SER A 202 30.58 -8.04 -4.87
C SER A 202 29.95 -6.86 -4.13
N LEU A 203 29.52 -7.06 -2.88
CA LEU A 203 28.99 -6.02 -2.01
C LEU A 203 30.09 -5.10 -1.52
N ASP A 204 31.24 -5.63 -1.09
CA ASP A 204 32.41 -4.85 -0.70
C ASP A 204 32.87 -3.97 -1.85
N TYR A 205 32.97 -4.54 -3.06
CA TYR A 205 33.27 -3.78 -4.28
C TYR A 205 32.20 -2.70 -4.55
N LEU A 206 30.92 -3.02 -4.38
CA LEU A 206 29.84 -2.06 -4.55
C LEU A 206 29.93 -0.92 -3.52
N PHE A 207 30.17 -1.22 -2.25
CA PHE A 207 30.31 -0.24 -1.18
C PHE A 207 31.56 0.64 -1.36
N GLU A 208 32.68 0.04 -1.74
CA GLU A 208 33.89 0.78 -2.08
C GLU A 208 33.63 1.73 -3.26
N LYS A 209 32.92 1.27 -4.29
CA LYS A 209 32.56 2.12 -5.42
C LYS A 209 31.59 3.24 -5.04
N VAL A 210 30.57 2.95 -4.23
CA VAL A 210 29.66 3.98 -3.67
C VAL A 210 30.48 5.01 -2.87
N ARG A 211 31.46 4.58 -2.09
CA ARG A 211 32.36 5.51 -1.38
C ARG A 211 33.17 6.37 -2.35
N ASN A 212 33.69 5.75 -3.43
CA ASN A 212 34.50 6.42 -4.45
C ASN A 212 33.69 7.39 -5.33
N ASP A 213 32.39 7.12 -5.53
CA ASP A 213 31.46 8.01 -6.24
C ASP A 213 31.05 9.24 -5.39
N GLY A 214 31.69 9.43 -4.23
CA GLY A 214 31.60 10.64 -3.42
C GLY A 214 30.29 10.73 -2.63
N PHE A 215 29.69 9.61 -2.23
CA PHE A 215 28.59 9.63 -1.26
C PHE A 215 29.13 10.00 0.12
N ASN A 216 28.53 11.02 0.74
CA ASN A 216 28.96 11.54 2.04
C ASN A 216 27.79 11.59 3.02
N PHE A 217 27.98 11.11 4.25
CA PHE A 217 27.00 11.23 5.33
C PHE A 217 26.59 12.68 5.61
N ARG A 218 27.48 13.66 5.39
CA ARG A 218 27.15 15.09 5.50
C ARG A 218 26.10 15.51 4.48
N GLU A 219 26.21 15.03 3.23
CA GLU A 219 25.21 15.31 2.19
C GLU A 219 23.84 14.77 2.62
N ILE A 220 23.80 13.51 3.05
CA ILE A 220 22.56 12.88 3.52
C ILE A 220 22.00 13.62 4.74
N GLY A 221 22.84 14.00 5.70
CA GLY A 221 22.42 14.76 6.89
C GLY A 221 21.79 16.11 6.54
N VAL A 222 22.35 16.85 5.58
CA VAL A 222 21.77 18.11 5.09
C VAL A 222 20.42 17.87 4.40
N LEU A 223 20.33 16.86 3.54
CA LEU A 223 19.08 16.50 2.86
C LEU A 223 18.01 16.05 3.87
N VAL A 224 18.37 15.27 4.89
CA VAL A 224 17.46 14.86 5.97
C VAL A 224 16.99 16.08 6.76
N ALA A 225 17.86 17.04 7.06
CA ALA A 225 17.48 18.27 7.75
C ALA A 225 16.47 19.09 6.92
N ILE A 226 16.76 19.32 5.63
CA ILE A 226 15.83 20.02 4.72
C ILE A 226 14.50 19.27 4.62
N GLY A 227 14.54 17.96 4.42
CA GLY A 227 13.33 17.12 4.33
C GLY A 227 12.52 17.14 5.62
N SER A 228 13.17 17.10 6.78
CA SER A 228 12.49 17.15 8.09
C SER A 228 11.78 18.48 8.33
N ILE A 229 12.36 19.60 7.88
CA ILE A 229 11.69 20.90 7.93
C ILE A 229 10.42 20.89 7.07
N LEU A 230 10.50 20.35 5.86
CA LEU A 230 9.37 20.31 4.92
C LEU A 230 8.27 19.32 5.36
N TYR A 231 8.64 18.26 6.07
CA TYR A 231 7.72 17.25 6.62
C TYR A 231 7.36 17.48 8.09
N VAL A 232 7.70 18.65 8.66
CA VAL A 232 7.51 18.93 10.08
C VAL A 232 6.09 18.64 10.54
N TYR A 233 5.08 18.94 9.71
CA TYR A 233 3.68 18.63 10.00
C TYR A 233 3.45 17.15 10.32
N PHE A 234 3.93 16.22 9.47
CA PHE A 234 3.76 14.79 9.68
C PHE A 234 4.67 14.23 10.80
N LEU A 235 5.78 14.92 11.08
CA LEU A 235 6.70 14.55 12.15
C LEU A 235 6.20 15.00 13.53
N SER A 236 5.49 16.13 13.62
CA SER A 236 5.04 16.73 14.88
C SER A 236 3.55 16.55 15.17
N THR A 237 2.74 16.31 14.14
CA THR A 237 1.27 16.29 14.26
C THR A 237 0.75 14.89 14.00
N PHE A 238 -0.07 14.39 14.92
CA PHE A 238 -0.91 13.23 14.65
C PHE A 238 -2.08 13.65 13.75
N SER A 239 -1.93 13.41 12.45
CA SER A 239 -2.88 13.84 11.42
C SER A 239 -3.61 12.65 10.80
N PHE A 240 -4.73 12.27 11.39
CA PHE A 240 -5.48 11.09 10.96
C PHE A 240 -6.19 11.38 9.62
N SER A 241 -5.93 10.56 8.60
CA SER A 241 -6.56 10.69 7.28
C SER A 241 -7.67 9.64 7.08
N ILE A 242 -8.50 9.87 6.07
CA ILE A 242 -9.43 8.86 5.61
C ILE A 242 -8.67 7.59 5.18
N ASP A 243 -9.20 6.43 5.58
CA ASP A 243 -8.63 5.08 5.47
C ASP A 243 -7.64 4.70 6.61
N ASP A 244 -7.09 5.67 7.36
CA ASP A 244 -6.27 5.35 8.53
C ASP A 244 -7.10 4.78 9.68
N GLU A 245 -8.39 5.11 9.78
CA GLU A 245 -9.31 4.53 10.76
C GLU A 245 -9.46 3.03 10.57
N MET A 246 -9.49 2.59 9.31
CA MET A 246 -9.56 1.19 8.96
C MET A 246 -8.18 0.54 9.14
N ALA A 247 -7.10 1.20 8.71
CA ALA A 247 -5.75 0.67 8.87
C ALA A 247 -5.35 0.49 10.36
N SER A 248 -5.70 1.44 11.23
CA SER A 248 -5.40 1.38 12.67
C SER A 248 -6.14 0.26 13.40
N THR A 249 -7.32 -0.14 12.90
CA THR A 249 -8.14 -1.20 13.50
C THR A 249 -7.97 -2.55 12.80
N ARG A 250 -7.28 -2.58 11.66
CA ARG A 250 -7.05 -3.79 10.87
C ARG A 250 -6.08 -4.74 11.57
N GLN A 251 -6.48 -5.99 11.72
CA GLN A 251 -5.64 -7.04 12.29
C GLN A 251 -4.85 -7.84 11.25
N ASN A 252 -5.31 -7.86 9.99
CA ASN A 252 -4.71 -8.64 8.93
C ASN A 252 -4.42 -7.78 7.67
N PRO A 253 -3.15 -7.56 7.31
CA PRO A 253 -2.79 -6.77 6.13
C PRO A 253 -2.95 -7.53 4.79
N SER A 254 -3.60 -8.69 4.76
CA SER A 254 -3.77 -9.53 3.56
C SER A 254 -4.42 -8.81 2.40
N ASP A 255 -5.20 -7.76 2.66
CA ASP A 255 -5.84 -6.94 1.62
C ASP A 255 -4.83 -6.25 0.70
N TRP A 256 -3.58 -6.08 1.12
CA TRP A 256 -2.55 -5.61 0.21
C TRP A 256 -2.22 -6.62 -0.88
N VAL A 257 -2.29 -7.91 -0.57
CA VAL A 257 -1.95 -8.99 -1.51
C VAL A 257 -3.05 -9.13 -2.58
N SER A 258 -4.33 -8.93 -2.23
CA SER A 258 -5.39 -8.82 -3.23
C SER A 258 -5.19 -7.64 -4.16
N GLN A 259 -4.58 -6.54 -3.69
CA GLN A 259 -4.28 -5.36 -4.51
C GLN A 259 -2.97 -5.48 -5.33
N GLY A 260 -2.30 -6.63 -5.31
CA GLY A 260 -1.01 -6.82 -6.00
C GLY A 260 0.20 -6.30 -5.22
N ARG A 261 0.01 -5.85 -3.98
CA ARG A 261 1.01 -5.14 -3.16
C ARG A 261 1.63 -6.03 -2.10
N TRP A 262 2.16 -7.17 -2.50
CA TRP A 262 2.76 -8.15 -1.58
C TRP A 262 3.93 -7.58 -0.77
N PHE A 263 4.65 -6.59 -1.29
CA PHE A 263 5.74 -5.96 -0.53
C PHE A 263 5.21 -5.05 0.57
N VAL A 264 4.10 -4.33 0.35
CA VAL A 264 3.41 -3.57 1.42
C VAL A 264 2.96 -4.51 2.53
N TYR A 265 2.40 -5.67 2.17
CA TYR A 265 2.07 -6.72 3.16
C TYR A 265 3.28 -7.11 4.01
N LEU A 266 4.45 -7.35 3.42
CA LEU A 266 5.66 -7.71 4.17
C LEU A 266 6.11 -6.58 5.11
N VAL A 267 6.11 -5.34 4.61
CA VAL A 267 6.53 -4.18 5.39
C VAL A 267 5.58 -3.96 6.56
N GLU A 268 4.26 -3.95 6.32
CA GLU A 268 3.28 -3.79 7.39
C GLU A 268 3.32 -4.96 8.36
N ARG A 269 3.37 -6.21 7.88
CA ARG A 269 3.33 -7.38 8.76
C ARG A 269 4.57 -7.51 9.67
N TYR A 270 5.76 -7.16 9.17
CA TYR A 270 7.02 -7.52 9.84
C TYR A 270 7.88 -6.34 10.27
N ILE A 271 7.74 -5.16 9.64
CA ILE A 271 8.60 -3.99 9.91
C ILE A 271 7.81 -2.90 10.62
N PHE A 272 6.62 -2.56 10.13
CA PHE A 272 5.73 -1.55 10.69
C PHE A 272 4.30 -2.09 10.91
N PRO A 273 4.06 -2.94 11.95
CA PRO A 273 2.76 -3.53 12.25
C PRO A 273 1.63 -2.54 12.55
N GLN A 274 1.99 -1.32 12.93
CA GLN A 274 1.06 -0.23 13.20
C GLN A 274 1.57 1.02 12.48
N PRO A 275 1.35 1.12 11.16
CA PRO A 275 1.91 2.21 10.37
C PRO A 275 1.13 3.53 10.56
N SER A 276 -0.10 3.49 11.05
CA SER A 276 -0.97 4.65 11.34
C SER A 276 -0.56 5.39 12.62
N ILE A 277 0.74 5.68 12.78
CA ILE A 277 1.32 6.42 13.90
C ILE A 277 2.09 7.64 13.37
N PRO A 278 2.19 8.73 14.15
CA PRO A 278 2.98 9.88 13.74
C PRO A 278 4.48 9.55 13.81
N PHE A 279 5.31 10.41 13.22
CA PHE A 279 6.77 10.39 13.32
C PHE A 279 7.48 9.20 12.63
N ALA A 280 7.35 7.96 13.12
CA ALA A 280 8.23 6.85 12.72
C ALA A 280 8.15 6.48 11.21
N PRO A 281 6.97 6.35 10.58
CA PRO A 281 6.87 6.16 9.14
C PRO A 281 7.48 7.31 8.34
N TYR A 282 7.27 8.55 8.79
CA TYR A 282 7.67 9.76 8.05
C TYR A 282 9.15 10.08 8.17
N ILE A 283 9.77 9.86 9.34
CA ILE A 283 11.23 10.01 9.44
C ILE A 283 11.94 8.97 8.56
N PHE A 284 11.38 7.76 8.46
CA PHE A 284 11.86 6.75 7.53
C PHE A 284 11.67 7.19 6.06
N LEU A 285 10.52 7.78 5.72
CA LEU A 285 10.29 8.35 4.38
C LEU A 285 11.28 9.47 4.07
N VAL A 286 11.49 10.43 4.98
CA VAL A 286 12.43 11.55 4.80
C VAL A 286 13.86 11.03 4.60
N PHE A 287 14.28 10.05 5.39
CA PHE A 287 15.57 9.40 5.22
C PHE A 287 15.67 8.71 3.85
N SER A 288 14.64 7.95 3.48
CA SER A 288 14.58 7.23 2.20
C SER A 288 14.61 8.19 1.01
N LEU A 289 13.86 9.29 1.03
CA LEU A 289 13.87 10.32 0.01
C LEU A 289 15.25 11.00 -0.10
N SER A 290 15.91 11.23 1.02
CA SER A 290 17.25 11.85 1.06
C SER A 290 18.31 10.96 0.42
N VAL A 291 18.33 9.67 0.78
CA VAL A 291 19.24 8.69 0.19
C VAL A 291 18.91 8.45 -1.29
N SER A 292 17.63 8.32 -1.62
CA SER A 292 17.15 8.19 -3.01
C SER A 292 17.58 9.36 -3.86
N TYR A 293 17.46 10.58 -3.34
CA TYR A 293 17.88 11.77 -4.03
C TYR A 293 19.38 11.78 -4.34
N ALA A 294 20.23 11.43 -3.37
CA ALA A 294 21.66 11.30 -3.61
C ALA A 294 21.99 10.26 -4.70
N LEU A 295 21.30 9.12 -4.70
CA LEU A 295 21.42 8.09 -5.76
C LEU A 295 20.99 8.64 -7.13
N ILE A 296 19.87 9.36 -7.20
CA ILE A 296 19.39 10.02 -8.41
C ILE A 296 20.42 11.04 -8.90
N LEU A 297 21.00 11.86 -8.03
CA LEU A 297 22.04 12.82 -8.41
C LEU A 297 23.22 12.12 -9.10
N ARG A 298 23.71 11.02 -8.53
CA ARG A 298 24.82 10.25 -9.11
C ARG A 298 24.44 9.54 -10.40
N ALA A 299 23.21 9.03 -10.53
CA ALA A 299 22.72 8.47 -11.80
C ALA A 299 22.77 9.51 -12.95
N HIS A 300 22.54 10.79 -12.64
CA HIS A 300 22.63 11.92 -13.58
C HIS A 300 24.05 12.52 -13.68
N GLY A 301 25.02 11.99 -12.92
CA GLY A 301 26.38 12.51 -12.86
C GLY A 301 26.50 13.89 -12.20
N TYR A 302 25.57 14.28 -11.33
CA TYR A 302 25.69 15.49 -10.52
C TYR A 302 26.48 15.23 -9.24
N ALA A 303 27.39 16.15 -8.91
CA ALA A 303 28.03 16.23 -7.61
C ALA A 303 27.20 17.10 -6.64
N PRO A 304 27.33 16.90 -5.32
CA PRO A 304 26.63 17.70 -4.33
C PRO A 304 27.09 19.16 -4.41
N SER A 305 26.15 20.08 -4.52
CA SER A 305 26.41 21.51 -4.59
C SER A 305 25.20 22.29 -4.06
N TRP A 306 25.36 23.60 -3.88
CA TRP A 306 24.23 24.46 -3.52
C TRP A 306 23.07 24.34 -4.52
N LYS A 307 23.35 24.08 -5.81
CA LYS A 307 22.34 23.90 -6.87
C LYS A 307 21.49 22.66 -6.62
N THR A 308 22.13 21.54 -6.24
CA THR A 308 21.43 20.28 -5.95
C THR A 308 20.70 20.33 -4.62
N TYR A 309 21.19 21.09 -3.64
CA TYR A 309 20.44 21.34 -2.40
C TYR A 309 19.24 22.25 -2.63
N ALA A 310 19.37 23.28 -3.47
CA ALA A 310 18.29 24.19 -3.82
C ALA A 310 17.17 23.50 -4.63
N SER A 311 17.48 22.49 -5.44
CA SER A 311 16.45 21.74 -6.17
C SER A 311 15.80 20.62 -5.35
N TYR A 312 16.38 20.21 -4.23
CA TYR A 312 15.85 19.11 -3.41
C TYR A 312 14.45 19.38 -2.85
N PRO A 313 14.09 20.57 -2.32
CA PRO A 313 12.72 20.87 -1.89
C PRO A 313 11.67 20.67 -2.99
N ILE A 314 12.01 20.98 -4.26
CA ILE A 314 11.12 20.74 -5.40
C ILE A 314 10.91 19.24 -5.63
N PHE A 315 11.92 18.42 -5.37
CA PHE A 315 11.78 16.98 -5.44
C PHE A 315 10.97 16.44 -4.27
N CYS A 316 11.35 16.69 -3.02
CA CYS A 316 10.82 15.97 -1.86
C CYS A 316 9.52 16.53 -1.28
N ALA A 317 9.22 17.81 -1.50
CA ALA A 317 8.00 18.47 -1.00
C ALA A 317 7.01 18.81 -2.11
N PHE A 318 7.22 18.32 -3.34
CA PHE A 318 6.22 18.46 -4.39
C PHE A 318 4.85 17.92 -3.93
N PRO A 319 3.72 18.55 -4.28
CA PRO A 319 2.38 18.16 -3.79
C PRO A 319 2.01 16.69 -3.98
N THR A 320 2.54 15.99 -4.99
CA THR A 320 2.25 14.57 -5.18
C THR A 320 2.78 13.70 -4.05
N TRP A 321 3.87 14.10 -3.38
CA TRP A 321 4.34 13.45 -2.16
C TRP A 321 3.40 13.67 -0.99
N TRP A 322 2.80 14.87 -0.87
CA TRP A 322 1.76 15.12 0.13
C TRP A 322 0.62 14.11 -0.05
N PHE A 323 0.04 14.02 -1.25
CA PHE A 323 -1.13 13.16 -1.51
C PHE A 323 -0.93 11.67 -1.25
N ILE A 324 0.28 11.14 -1.45
CA ILE A 324 0.57 9.75 -1.10
C ILE A 324 0.90 9.59 0.38
N SER A 325 1.53 10.59 0.99
CA SER A 325 1.90 10.61 2.41
C SER A 325 0.69 10.67 3.34
N GLU A 326 -0.48 11.04 2.81
CA GLU A 326 -1.76 10.97 3.51
C GLU A 326 -2.08 9.53 3.96
N PHE A 327 -1.65 8.52 3.22
CA PHE A 327 -1.95 7.11 3.51
C PHE A 327 -0.83 6.47 4.34
N TYR A 328 -0.94 6.53 5.67
CA TYR A 328 0.14 6.14 6.59
C TYR A 328 0.63 4.71 6.36
N SER A 329 -0.30 3.79 6.11
CA SER A 329 -0.02 2.38 5.83
C SER A 329 0.85 2.14 4.60
N ASN A 330 0.86 3.08 3.64
CA ASN A 330 1.70 3.01 2.45
C ASN A 330 3.07 3.66 2.64
N VAL A 331 3.24 4.57 3.61
CA VAL A 331 4.43 5.43 3.72
C VAL A 331 5.74 4.66 3.85
N PRO A 332 5.87 3.65 4.74
CA PRO A 332 7.13 2.91 4.85
C PRO A 332 7.46 2.11 3.58
N ALA A 333 6.47 1.43 3.00
CA ALA A 333 6.68 0.67 1.77
C ALA A 333 7.06 1.58 0.60
N LEU A 334 6.43 2.76 0.50
CA LEU A 334 6.77 3.80 -0.46
C LEU A 334 8.23 4.25 -0.29
N GLY A 335 8.68 4.52 0.94
CA GLY A 335 10.07 4.89 1.22
C GLY A 335 11.07 3.86 0.67
N PHE A 336 10.84 2.58 0.94
CA PHE A 336 11.62 1.48 0.35
C PHE A 336 11.54 1.46 -1.18
N GLY A 337 10.34 1.61 -1.74
CA GLY A 337 10.12 1.59 -3.19
C GLY A 337 10.89 2.70 -3.91
N VAL A 338 10.87 3.93 -3.39
CA VAL A 338 11.61 5.06 -3.95
C VAL A 338 13.13 4.83 -3.85
N PHE A 339 13.58 4.27 -2.73
CA PHE A 339 14.98 3.84 -2.58
C PHE A 339 15.37 2.80 -3.63
N PHE A 340 14.55 1.78 -3.85
CA PHE A 340 14.83 0.69 -4.79
C PHE A 340 14.89 1.16 -6.24
N ILE A 341 13.97 2.02 -6.70
CA ILE A 341 14.07 2.57 -8.06
C ILE A 341 15.29 3.48 -8.23
N SER A 342 15.65 4.23 -7.19
CA SER A 342 16.80 5.15 -7.22
C SER A 342 18.11 4.38 -7.22
N LEU A 343 18.21 3.33 -6.41
CA LEU A 343 19.32 2.38 -6.40
C LEU A 343 19.45 1.69 -7.77
N SER A 344 18.33 1.21 -8.32
CA SER A 344 18.31 0.59 -9.65
C SER A 344 18.82 1.54 -10.73
N SER A 345 18.39 2.80 -10.68
CA SER A 345 18.81 3.84 -11.62
C SER A 345 20.31 4.14 -11.49
N TYR A 346 20.80 4.30 -10.26
CA TYR A 346 22.22 4.46 -9.98
C TYR A 346 23.04 3.27 -10.49
N LEU A 347 22.63 2.03 -10.23
CA LEU A 347 23.34 0.83 -10.68
C LEU A 347 23.34 0.65 -12.21
N VAL A 348 22.27 1.09 -12.89
CA VAL A 348 22.19 1.07 -14.35
C VAL A 348 23.15 2.10 -14.97
N PHE A 349 23.20 3.30 -14.40
CA PHE A 349 23.94 4.42 -14.96
C PHE A 349 25.33 4.62 -14.36
N ARG A 350 25.72 3.92 -13.30
CA ARG A 350 27.11 4.01 -12.83
C ARG A 350 28.06 3.70 -13.99
N LYS A 351 29.16 4.44 -14.07
CA LYS A 351 30.19 4.17 -15.07
C LYS A 351 30.72 2.77 -14.77
N ALA A 352 30.50 1.83 -15.69
CA ALA A 352 31.24 0.58 -15.64
C ALA A 352 32.69 0.96 -15.85
N ASP A 353 33.56 0.68 -14.89
CA ASP A 353 34.96 0.52 -15.23
C ASP A 353 34.98 -0.75 -16.07
N ASP A 354 34.99 -0.58 -17.40
CA ASP A 354 34.74 -1.64 -18.40
C ASP A 354 35.72 -2.83 -18.27
N ASP A 355 36.80 -2.68 -17.50
CA ASP A 355 37.84 -3.71 -17.30
C ASP A 355 37.80 -4.43 -15.93
N ALA A 356 36.98 -4.00 -14.96
CA ALA A 356 37.12 -4.48 -13.56
C ALA A 356 36.07 -5.52 -13.10
N LEU A 357 34.88 -5.54 -13.71
CA LEU A 357 33.80 -6.44 -13.28
C LEU A 357 33.81 -7.72 -14.11
N SER A 358 34.16 -8.84 -13.45
CA SER A 358 33.93 -10.18 -14.04
C SER A 358 32.46 -10.35 -14.48
N ASN A 359 32.22 -11.20 -15.48
CA ASN A 359 30.86 -11.52 -15.96
C ASN A 359 29.88 -11.88 -14.81
N GLY A 360 30.38 -12.53 -13.75
CA GLY A 360 29.59 -12.82 -12.56
C GLY A 360 29.10 -11.57 -11.83
N GLY A 361 29.95 -10.54 -11.69
CA GLY A 361 29.60 -9.29 -11.03
C GLY A 361 28.51 -8.51 -11.76
N LEU A 362 28.50 -8.54 -13.10
CA LEU A 362 27.44 -7.92 -13.90
C LEU A 362 26.08 -8.62 -13.70
N ILE A 363 26.07 -9.97 -13.68
CA ILE A 363 24.86 -10.75 -13.41
C ILE A 363 24.31 -10.40 -12.03
N PHE A 364 25.17 -10.37 -11.01
CA PHE A 364 24.75 -10.02 -9.64
C PHE A 364 24.09 -8.64 -9.55
N VAL A 365 24.70 -7.63 -10.18
CA VAL A 365 24.15 -6.25 -10.19
C VAL A 365 22.82 -6.20 -10.93
N ASN A 366 22.70 -6.87 -12.08
CA ASN A 366 21.43 -6.96 -12.81
C ASN A 366 20.35 -7.68 -11.99
N SER A 367 20.71 -8.73 -11.23
CA SER A 367 19.78 -9.41 -10.32
C SER A 367 19.30 -8.48 -9.19
N ILE A 368 20.18 -7.65 -8.63
CA ILE A 368 19.79 -6.63 -7.64
C ILE A 368 18.81 -5.64 -8.26
N ILE A 369 19.07 -5.14 -9.47
CA ILE A 369 18.17 -4.21 -10.18
C ILE A 369 16.79 -4.85 -10.38
N VAL A 370 16.74 -6.08 -10.90
CA VAL A 370 15.49 -6.81 -11.14
C VAL A 370 14.69 -6.99 -9.84
N LEU A 371 15.34 -7.43 -8.76
CA LEU A 371 14.70 -7.63 -7.47
C LEU A 371 14.19 -6.32 -6.87
N ALA A 372 15.02 -5.28 -6.90
CA ALA A 372 14.67 -3.94 -6.38
C ALA A 372 13.48 -3.36 -7.14
N LEU A 373 13.46 -3.44 -8.47
CA LEU A 373 12.32 -3.00 -9.29
C LEU A 373 11.05 -3.80 -9.00
N ALA A 374 11.15 -5.14 -8.86
CA ALA A 374 9.98 -5.96 -8.51
C ALA A 374 9.40 -5.56 -7.14
N CYS A 375 10.25 -5.33 -6.13
CA CYS A 375 9.83 -4.82 -4.83
C CYS A 375 9.23 -3.41 -4.91
N ALA A 376 9.79 -2.52 -5.74
CA ALA A 376 9.26 -1.17 -5.92
C ALA A 376 7.86 -1.17 -6.56
N ILE A 377 7.63 -2.01 -7.57
CA ILE A 377 6.30 -2.18 -8.19
C ILE A 377 5.30 -2.71 -7.16
N ALA A 378 5.73 -3.67 -6.34
CA ALA A 378 4.92 -4.25 -5.27
C ALA A 378 4.70 -3.30 -4.08
N ALA A 379 5.56 -2.30 -3.89
CA ALA A 379 5.36 -1.22 -2.92
C ALA A 379 4.30 -0.25 -3.42
N TYR A 380 4.45 0.23 -4.66
CA TYR A 380 3.49 1.11 -5.30
C TYR A 380 3.68 1.12 -6.82
N GLN A 381 2.64 0.72 -7.58
CA GLN A 381 2.76 0.43 -9.01
C GLN A 381 3.26 1.63 -9.85
N SER A 382 2.92 2.87 -9.46
CA SER A 382 3.36 4.07 -10.20
C SER A 382 4.84 4.42 -10.03
N LEU A 383 5.56 3.77 -9.10
CA LEU A 383 7.01 3.92 -8.98
C LEU A 383 7.75 3.42 -10.22
N LEU A 384 7.15 2.50 -11.00
CA LEU A 384 7.67 2.13 -12.30
C LEU A 384 7.73 3.32 -13.26
N LEU A 385 6.71 4.19 -13.25
CA LEU A 385 6.68 5.39 -14.08
C LEU A 385 7.74 6.41 -13.65
N LEU A 386 7.95 6.54 -12.34
CA LEU A 386 9.04 7.36 -11.80
C LEU A 386 10.41 6.81 -12.19
N PHE A 387 10.63 5.49 -12.14
CA PHE A 387 11.86 4.85 -12.64
C PHE A 387 12.09 5.14 -14.13
N MET A 388 11.08 4.97 -14.98
CA MET A 388 11.19 5.27 -16.41
C MET A 388 11.52 6.75 -16.66
N CYS A 389 10.89 7.65 -15.90
CA CYS A 389 11.17 9.08 -15.97
C CYS A 389 12.64 9.39 -15.59
N ILE A 390 13.15 8.77 -14.52
CA ILE A 390 14.56 8.86 -14.09
C ILE A 390 15.51 8.37 -15.18
N VAL A 391 15.18 7.26 -15.85
CA VAL A 391 15.98 6.69 -16.94
C VAL A 391 16.09 7.66 -18.12
N PHE A 392 14.96 8.19 -18.59
CA PHE A 392 14.93 9.16 -19.68
C PHE A 392 15.70 10.42 -19.32
N GLY A 393 15.53 10.93 -18.10
CA GLY A 393 16.24 12.13 -17.66
C GLY A 393 17.74 11.92 -17.45
N ALA A 394 18.18 10.76 -16.96
CA ALA A 394 19.60 10.43 -16.84
C ALA A 394 20.29 10.35 -18.22
N LEU A 395 19.63 9.72 -19.20
CA LEU A 395 20.09 9.71 -20.59
C LEU A 395 20.10 11.12 -21.21
N LEU A 396 19.09 11.94 -20.91
CA LEU A 396 19.02 13.32 -21.38
C LEU A 396 20.19 14.15 -20.85
N ILE A 397 20.48 14.09 -19.54
CA ILE A 397 21.61 14.82 -18.96
C ILE A 397 22.95 14.38 -19.55
N ARG A 398 23.12 13.09 -19.85
CA ARG A 398 24.32 12.61 -20.58
C ARG A 398 24.40 13.21 -21.97
N CYS A 399 23.31 13.19 -22.72
CA CYS A 399 23.24 13.78 -24.06
C CYS A 399 23.49 15.30 -24.06
N LEU A 400 23.13 16.01 -22.99
CA LEU A 400 23.42 17.44 -22.82
C LEU A 400 24.89 17.72 -22.49
N ARG A 401 25.65 16.74 -21.98
CA ARG A 401 27.05 16.87 -21.58
C ARG A 401 28.05 16.22 -22.53
N SER A 402 27.59 15.30 -23.39
CA SER A 402 28.42 14.56 -24.32
C SER A 402 28.81 15.42 -25.53
N ASP A 403 30.08 15.29 -25.91
CA ASP A 403 30.64 15.86 -27.14
C ASP A 403 30.51 14.90 -28.35
N ASP A 404 29.96 13.69 -28.15
CA ASP A 404 29.83 12.64 -29.17
C ASP A 404 28.95 13.10 -30.35
N THR A 405 29.12 12.44 -31.51
CA THR A 405 28.25 12.66 -32.68
C THR A 405 26.84 12.11 -32.45
N GLY A 406 25.85 12.62 -33.20
CA GLY A 406 24.44 12.20 -33.06
C GLY A 406 24.24 10.68 -33.21
N ARG A 407 24.96 10.05 -34.14
CA ARG A 407 24.87 8.61 -34.41
C ARG A 407 25.40 7.73 -33.28
N GLU A 408 26.58 8.03 -32.73
CA GLU A 408 27.14 7.25 -31.62
C GLU A 408 26.27 7.36 -30.37
N LEU A 409 25.75 8.58 -30.13
CA LEU A 409 24.85 8.83 -29.03
C LEU A 409 23.53 8.07 -29.17
N LEU A 410 22.94 8.04 -30.37
CA LEU A 410 21.73 7.27 -30.65
C LEU A 410 21.94 5.78 -30.41
N LYS A 411 23.07 5.22 -30.86
CA LYS A 411 23.44 3.81 -30.65
C LYS A 411 23.55 3.49 -29.16
N TYR A 412 24.24 4.33 -28.39
CA TYR A 412 24.35 4.19 -26.94
C TYR A 412 22.98 4.24 -26.26
N ILE A 413 22.15 5.23 -26.60
CA ILE A 413 20.80 5.38 -26.04
C ILE A 413 19.94 4.15 -26.36
N ALA A 414 19.93 3.68 -27.61
CA ALA A 414 19.17 2.52 -28.03
C ALA A 414 19.59 1.24 -27.30
N MET A 415 20.91 1.04 -27.11
CA MET A 415 21.45 -0.08 -26.34
C MET A 415 21.04 -0.01 -24.86
N MET A 416 21.14 1.17 -24.26
CA MET A 416 20.76 1.37 -22.86
C MET A 416 19.26 1.21 -22.62
N LEU A 417 18.42 1.79 -23.47
CA LEU A 417 16.96 1.63 -23.39
C LEU A 417 16.56 0.17 -23.60
N SER A 418 17.19 -0.54 -24.54
CA SER A 418 16.96 -1.98 -24.75
C SER A 418 17.33 -2.80 -23.50
N LYS A 419 18.50 -2.53 -22.90
CA LYS A 419 18.93 -3.19 -21.65
C LYS A 419 17.93 -2.93 -20.52
N ILE A 420 17.52 -1.68 -20.34
CA ILE A 420 16.59 -1.29 -19.27
C ILE A 420 15.21 -1.92 -19.51
N LEU A 421 14.72 -1.93 -20.75
CA LEU A 421 13.49 -2.61 -21.12
C LEU A 421 13.54 -4.09 -20.74
N LEU A 422 14.62 -4.79 -21.07
CA LEU A 422 14.81 -6.19 -20.70
C LEU A 422 14.79 -6.39 -19.18
N LEU A 423 15.53 -5.58 -18.42
CA LEU A 423 15.57 -5.66 -16.95
C LEU A 423 14.17 -5.40 -16.34
N THR A 424 13.45 -4.41 -16.85
CA THR A 424 12.08 -4.08 -16.41
C THR A 424 11.11 -5.22 -16.73
N LEU A 425 11.19 -5.84 -17.91
CA LEU A 425 10.36 -7.00 -18.27
C LEU A 425 10.63 -8.18 -17.34
N ILE A 426 11.89 -8.48 -17.04
CA ILE A 426 12.24 -9.55 -16.08
C ILE A 426 11.72 -9.20 -14.68
N ALA A 427 11.82 -7.93 -14.25
CA ALA A 427 11.28 -7.47 -12.98
C ALA A 427 9.74 -7.59 -12.91
N LEU A 428 9.02 -7.30 -14.00
CA LEU A 428 7.58 -7.49 -14.09
C LEU A 428 7.21 -8.97 -13.99
N ILE A 429 7.92 -9.86 -14.71
CA ILE A 429 7.71 -11.31 -14.62
C ILE A 429 7.93 -11.79 -13.19
N LEU A 430 9.00 -11.35 -12.54
CA LEU A 430 9.28 -11.68 -11.14
C LEU A 430 8.19 -11.15 -10.20
N TYR A 431 7.78 -9.89 -10.37
CA TYR A 431 6.69 -9.28 -9.61
C TYR A 431 5.39 -10.08 -9.73
N PHE A 432 4.95 -10.42 -10.96
CA PHE A 432 3.73 -11.18 -11.19
C PHE A 432 3.85 -12.61 -10.64
N SER A 433 5.03 -13.23 -10.74
CA SER A 433 5.27 -14.58 -10.19
C SER A 433 5.16 -14.59 -8.67
N ILE A 434 5.79 -13.63 -7.98
CA ILE A 434 5.71 -13.50 -6.53
C ILE A 434 4.27 -13.16 -6.11
N ASN A 435 3.62 -12.23 -6.82
CA ASN A 435 2.25 -11.84 -6.51
C ASN A 435 1.27 -13.01 -6.65
N PHE A 436 1.39 -13.80 -7.73
CA PHE A 436 0.60 -15.01 -7.93
C PHE A 436 0.81 -16.01 -6.79
N ALA A 437 2.08 -16.27 -6.42
CA ALA A 437 2.40 -17.15 -5.31
C ALA A 437 1.81 -16.63 -3.98
N ALA A 438 1.95 -15.32 -3.71
CA ALA A 438 1.43 -14.69 -2.50
C ALA A 438 -0.10 -14.78 -2.42
N GLN A 439 -0.81 -14.47 -3.51
CA GLN A 439 -2.28 -14.58 -3.57
C GLN A 439 -2.77 -16.01 -3.36
N LYS A 440 -2.05 -17.02 -3.88
CA LYS A 440 -2.39 -18.42 -3.63
C LYS A 440 -2.15 -18.81 -2.17
N ILE A 441 -1.03 -18.41 -1.59
CA ILE A 441 -0.68 -18.72 -0.19
C ILE A 441 -1.64 -18.04 0.79
N ILE A 442 -2.02 -16.79 0.52
CA ILE A 442 -2.84 -15.96 1.42
C ILE A 442 -4.35 -16.08 1.10
N ALA A 443 -4.70 -16.78 0.01
CA ALA A 443 -6.07 -17.03 -0.44
C ALA A 443 -6.91 -15.76 -0.73
N SER A 444 -6.26 -14.66 -1.13
CA SER A 444 -6.90 -13.38 -1.45
C SER A 444 -7.22 -13.25 -2.96
N ASP A 445 -8.45 -12.85 -3.32
CA ASP A 445 -8.84 -12.63 -4.73
C ASP A 445 -8.59 -11.16 -5.16
N SER A 446 -8.23 -10.95 -6.43
CA SER A 446 -7.62 -9.70 -6.93
C SER A 446 -8.54 -8.71 -7.64
N GLY A 447 -9.80 -8.59 -7.23
CA GLY A 447 -10.81 -7.77 -7.95
C GLY A 447 -10.51 -6.26 -8.01
N TYR A 448 -9.49 -5.75 -7.30
CA TYR A 448 -9.18 -4.32 -7.23
C TYR A 448 -8.60 -3.74 -8.53
N ILE A 449 -7.79 -4.50 -9.27
CA ILE A 449 -7.04 -3.97 -10.43
C ILE A 449 -7.98 -3.72 -11.63
N ASP A 450 -9.03 -4.52 -11.75
CA ASP A 450 -9.95 -4.47 -12.90
C ASP A 450 -10.71 -3.13 -13.00
N GLY A 451 -10.92 -2.44 -11.87
CA GLY A 451 -11.62 -1.16 -11.83
C GLY A 451 -10.83 0.02 -12.43
N PHE A 452 -9.51 -0.12 -12.63
CA PHE A 452 -8.66 0.95 -13.18
C PHE A 452 -8.33 0.78 -14.66
N ILE A 453 -8.68 -0.36 -15.23
CA ILE A 453 -8.30 -0.74 -16.58
C ILE A 453 -9.51 -0.58 -17.50
N ASN A 454 -9.40 0.31 -18.49
CA ASN A 454 -10.46 0.54 -19.48
C ASN A 454 -9.89 0.50 -20.91
N TYR A 455 -9.37 -0.66 -21.32
CA TYR A 455 -8.85 -0.84 -22.68
C TYR A 455 -9.92 -0.62 -23.76
N SER A 456 -11.19 -0.89 -23.45
CA SER A 456 -12.31 -0.64 -24.36
C SER A 456 -12.44 0.82 -24.77
N ALA A 457 -12.16 1.77 -23.87
CA ALA A 457 -12.21 3.19 -24.20
C ALA A 457 -11.14 3.59 -25.23
N ILE A 458 -9.90 3.09 -25.08
CA ILE A 458 -8.80 3.35 -26.02
C ILE A 458 -9.11 2.77 -27.40
N LEU A 459 -9.61 1.53 -27.45
CA LEU A 459 -9.95 0.87 -28.70
C LEU A 459 -11.10 1.56 -29.44
N LYS A 460 -12.04 2.16 -28.70
CA LYS A 460 -13.21 2.85 -29.26
C LYS A 460 -12.90 4.26 -29.74
N ASP A 461 -12.09 5.02 -29.00
CA ASP A 461 -11.75 6.41 -29.32
C ASP A 461 -10.30 6.75 -28.93
N PRO A 462 -9.30 6.29 -29.70
CA PRO A 462 -7.90 6.48 -29.37
C PRO A 462 -7.48 7.95 -29.39
N LEU A 463 -8.04 8.76 -30.30
CA LEU A 463 -7.73 10.19 -30.40
C LEU A 463 -8.35 10.97 -29.25
N GLY A 464 -9.58 10.65 -28.85
CA GLY A 464 -10.21 11.24 -27.67
C GLY A 464 -9.43 10.93 -26.40
N VAL A 465 -8.97 9.69 -26.22
CA VAL A 465 -8.09 9.33 -25.08
C VAL A 465 -6.80 10.14 -25.10
N VAL A 466 -6.12 10.26 -26.24
CA VAL A 466 -4.91 11.09 -26.36
C VAL A 466 -5.20 12.54 -25.98
N PHE A 467 -6.30 13.12 -26.45
CA PHE A 467 -6.69 14.49 -26.12
C PHE A 467 -6.96 14.67 -24.62
N LEU A 468 -7.68 13.73 -23.99
CA LEU A 468 -7.93 13.73 -22.54
C LEU A 468 -6.62 13.65 -21.75
N VAL A 469 -5.69 12.78 -22.16
CA VAL A 469 -4.37 12.67 -21.52
C VAL A 469 -3.57 13.96 -21.68
N ILE A 470 -3.56 14.58 -22.87
CA ILE A 470 -2.86 15.86 -23.10
C ILE A 470 -3.48 16.99 -22.26
N ASN A 471 -4.81 17.03 -22.15
CA ASN A 471 -5.49 18.00 -21.31
C ASN A 471 -5.13 17.80 -19.83
N GLU A 472 -5.04 16.55 -19.38
CA GLU A 472 -4.61 16.20 -18.03
C GLU A 472 -3.14 16.58 -17.78
N MET A 473 -2.25 16.27 -18.73
CA MET A 473 -0.85 16.70 -18.72
C MET A 473 -0.73 18.22 -18.60
N THR A 474 -1.52 18.95 -19.39
CA THR A 474 -1.53 20.41 -19.38
C THR A 474 -2.00 20.94 -18.03
N SER A 475 -3.07 20.37 -17.47
CA SER A 475 -3.60 20.75 -16.15
C SER A 475 -2.57 20.53 -15.04
N ILE A 476 -1.89 19.38 -15.03
CA ILE A 476 -0.89 19.04 -14.01
C ILE A 476 0.40 19.85 -14.17
N TYR A 477 0.94 19.99 -15.39
CA TYR A 477 2.20 20.70 -15.63
C TYR A 477 2.07 22.22 -15.65
N SER A 478 0.89 22.77 -15.91
CA SER A 478 0.63 24.20 -15.73
C SER A 478 0.38 24.58 -14.26
N GLY A 479 0.31 23.60 -13.35
CA GLY A 479 0.02 23.85 -11.94
C GLY A 479 -1.42 24.30 -11.71
N SER A 480 -2.40 23.69 -12.36
CA SER A 480 -3.81 24.07 -12.25
C SER A 480 -4.35 23.93 -10.82
N SER A 481 -5.10 24.94 -10.37
CA SER A 481 -5.83 24.90 -9.09
C SER A 481 -6.90 23.82 -9.05
N LEU A 482 -7.36 23.31 -10.20
CA LEU A 482 -8.31 22.19 -10.23
C LEU A 482 -7.70 20.90 -9.65
N ARG A 483 -6.40 20.70 -9.84
CA ARG A 483 -5.69 19.49 -9.37
C ARG A 483 -5.06 19.70 -8.00
N TYR A 484 -4.42 20.85 -7.81
CA TYR A 484 -3.69 21.11 -6.59
C TYR A 484 -4.50 21.92 -5.55
N GLY A 485 -5.69 22.44 -5.86
CA GLY A 485 -6.47 23.30 -4.97
C GLY A 485 -5.99 24.77 -4.93
N ALA A 486 -4.72 25.02 -5.26
CA ALA A 486 -4.17 26.35 -5.55
C ALA A 486 -3.21 26.26 -6.74
N SER A 487 -2.97 27.38 -7.42
CA SER A 487 -2.16 27.39 -8.62
C SER A 487 -0.65 27.36 -8.33
N ILE A 488 0.09 26.60 -9.14
CA ILE A 488 1.56 26.46 -9.08
C ILE A 488 2.14 26.73 -10.47
N TYR A 489 1.79 27.86 -11.07
CA TYR A 489 2.09 28.19 -12.48
C TYR A 489 3.59 28.28 -12.80
N ILE A 490 4.46 28.45 -11.79
CA ILE A 490 5.91 28.44 -12.00
C ILE A 490 6.41 27.07 -12.50
N SER A 491 5.68 25.99 -12.22
CA SER A 491 5.97 24.65 -12.76
C SER A 491 6.02 24.65 -14.29
N GLY A 492 4.99 25.20 -14.94
CA GLY A 492 4.90 25.28 -16.40
C GLY A 492 6.00 26.15 -17.01
N LEU A 493 6.33 27.27 -16.36
CA LEU A 493 7.43 28.14 -16.79
C LEU A 493 8.80 27.46 -16.66
N ALA A 494 9.04 26.72 -15.57
CA ALA A 494 10.26 25.95 -15.38
C ALA A 494 10.42 24.86 -16.47
N ILE A 495 9.33 24.15 -16.79
CA ILE A 495 9.29 23.15 -17.86
C ILE A 495 9.53 23.80 -19.22
N LEU A 496 8.91 24.93 -19.51
CA LEU A 496 9.10 25.68 -20.77
C LEU A 496 10.55 26.11 -20.95
N LEU A 497 11.15 26.75 -19.94
CA LEU A 497 12.55 27.20 -20.01
C LEU A 497 13.53 26.03 -20.13
N ALA A 498 13.27 24.92 -19.43
CA ALA A 498 14.05 23.69 -19.59
C ALA A 498 13.92 23.13 -21.01
N THR A 499 12.72 23.15 -21.59
CA THR A 499 12.47 22.74 -22.99
C THR A 499 13.23 23.61 -23.98
N LEU A 500 13.21 24.93 -23.80
CA LEU A 500 13.98 25.86 -24.64
C LEU A 500 15.48 25.63 -24.52
N LYS A 501 15.98 25.25 -23.34
CA LYS A 501 17.38 24.89 -23.14
C LYS A 501 17.79 23.62 -23.87
N ILE A 502 16.87 22.68 -24.02
CA ILE A 502 17.13 21.39 -24.66
C ILE A 502 17.35 21.54 -26.17
N LEU A 503 16.72 22.55 -26.79
CA LEU A 503 16.89 22.87 -28.20
C LEU A 503 18.36 23.25 -28.49
N SER A 504 18.94 22.63 -29.51
CA SER A 504 20.33 22.82 -29.91
C SER A 504 20.44 23.21 -31.38
N ILE A 505 21.60 23.76 -31.77
CA ILE A 505 21.87 24.11 -33.17
C ILE A 505 22.01 22.84 -34.04
N ASP A 506 22.45 21.73 -33.46
CA ASP A 506 22.58 20.44 -34.13
C ASP A 506 21.23 19.72 -34.18
N PHE A 507 20.70 19.52 -35.39
CA PHE A 507 19.38 18.93 -35.62
C PHE A 507 19.27 17.49 -35.11
N GLU A 508 20.30 16.66 -35.33
CA GLU A 508 20.29 15.25 -34.90
C GLU A 508 20.27 15.15 -33.37
N LYS A 509 21.14 15.92 -32.70
CA LYS A 509 21.18 15.98 -31.24
C LYS A 509 19.87 16.54 -30.68
N THR A 510 19.27 17.53 -31.34
CA THR A 510 17.98 18.09 -30.92
C THR A 510 16.87 17.05 -30.98
N ILE A 511 16.75 16.25 -32.05
CA ILE A 511 15.75 15.18 -32.13
C ILE A 511 15.91 14.17 -30.99
N ILE A 512 17.14 13.71 -30.75
CA ILE A 512 17.43 12.73 -29.69
C ILE A 512 17.05 13.31 -28.32
N ARG A 513 17.43 14.56 -28.05
CA ARG A 513 17.10 15.22 -26.78
C ARG A 513 15.61 15.43 -26.61
N LEU A 514 14.91 15.85 -27.67
CA LEU A 514 13.46 16.02 -27.64
C LEU A 514 12.75 14.68 -27.41
N PHE A 515 13.20 13.59 -28.03
CA PHE A 515 12.67 12.25 -27.76
C PHE A 515 12.81 11.86 -26.28
N LEU A 516 14.01 12.04 -25.70
CA LEU A 516 14.25 11.74 -24.28
C LEU A 516 13.44 12.66 -23.36
N TRP A 517 13.33 13.94 -23.71
CA TRP A 517 12.54 14.92 -22.95
C TRP A 517 11.04 14.63 -23.01
N SER A 518 10.52 14.27 -24.18
CA SER A 518 9.15 13.77 -24.33
C SER A 518 8.94 12.51 -23.49
N GLY A 519 9.92 11.60 -23.42
CA GLY A 519 9.89 10.46 -22.52
C GLY A 519 9.75 10.87 -21.05
N VAL A 520 10.51 11.87 -20.59
CA VAL A 520 10.38 12.45 -19.24
C VAL A 520 8.97 13.02 -19.02
N LEU A 521 8.43 13.78 -19.98
CA LEU A 521 7.14 14.46 -19.85
C LEU A 521 5.94 13.51 -19.95
N VAL A 522 6.01 12.46 -20.76
CA VAL A 522 4.88 11.55 -21.03
C VAL A 522 4.86 10.38 -20.05
N ALA A 523 6.00 9.88 -19.58
CA ALA A 523 6.07 8.70 -18.70
C ALA A 523 5.15 8.77 -17.45
N PRO A 524 5.00 9.91 -16.73
CA PRO A 524 4.09 10.01 -15.59
C PRO A 524 2.63 9.69 -15.93
N PHE A 525 2.23 9.85 -17.20
CA PHE A 525 0.86 9.73 -17.67
C PHE A 525 0.57 8.39 -18.37
N ALA A 526 1.52 7.46 -18.40
CA ALA A 526 1.34 6.17 -19.07
C ALA A 526 0.10 5.41 -18.55
N PHE A 527 -0.19 5.49 -17.25
CA PHE A 527 -1.40 4.87 -16.69
C PHE A 527 -2.71 5.57 -17.07
N HIS A 528 -2.68 6.85 -17.45
CA HIS A 528 -3.89 7.53 -17.96
C HIS A 528 -4.33 6.96 -19.31
N PHE A 529 -3.40 6.46 -20.12
CA PHE A 529 -3.79 5.72 -21.31
C PHE A 529 -4.55 4.45 -20.93
N ILE A 530 -4.02 3.66 -19.97
CA ILE A 530 -4.64 2.41 -19.51
C ILE A 530 -6.04 2.64 -18.89
N SER A 531 -6.26 3.79 -18.22
CA SER A 531 -7.55 4.17 -17.65
C SER A 531 -8.55 4.74 -18.68
N GLY A 532 -8.20 4.76 -19.97
CA GLY A 532 -9.06 5.31 -21.02
C GLY A 532 -9.15 6.84 -21.00
N GLY A 533 -8.10 7.53 -20.56
CA GLY A 533 -8.05 8.99 -20.46
C GLY A 533 -8.71 9.55 -19.20
N MET A 534 -9.22 8.69 -18.31
CA MET A 534 -9.84 9.11 -17.06
C MET A 534 -8.77 9.66 -16.10
N PRO A 535 -9.00 10.83 -15.47
CA PRO A 535 -8.11 11.37 -14.46
C PRO A 535 -7.86 10.37 -13.33
N LEU A 536 -6.59 10.13 -13.01
CA LEU A 536 -6.19 9.26 -11.91
C LEU A 536 -5.88 10.08 -10.65
N PRO A 537 -6.10 9.54 -9.43
CA PRO A 537 -5.78 10.25 -8.19
C PRO A 537 -4.34 10.80 -8.19
N MET A 538 -4.16 12.04 -7.71
CA MET A 538 -2.87 12.76 -7.79
C MET A 538 -1.72 12.03 -7.10
N ARG A 539 -2.01 11.19 -6.10
CA ARG A 539 -1.06 10.29 -5.44
C ARG A 539 -0.35 9.29 -6.38
N THR A 540 -0.93 9.02 -7.55
CA THR A 540 -0.31 8.16 -8.58
C THR A 540 0.75 8.90 -9.40
N MET A 541 0.74 10.24 -9.40
CA MET A 541 1.58 11.11 -10.24
C MET A 541 2.95 11.43 -9.61
N LEU A 542 3.54 10.49 -8.88
CA LEU A 542 4.82 10.68 -8.16
C LEU A 542 5.96 11.12 -9.08
N ALA A 543 5.95 10.66 -10.33
CA ALA A 543 6.96 11.01 -11.33
C ALA A 543 7.00 12.52 -11.67
N VAL A 544 5.91 13.26 -11.47
CA VAL A 544 5.85 14.72 -11.74
C VAL A 544 6.79 15.51 -10.83
N ALA A 545 7.01 15.05 -9.59
CA ALA A 545 7.98 15.65 -8.68
C ALA A 545 9.40 15.58 -9.26
N TYR A 546 9.74 14.46 -9.89
CA TYR A 546 11.01 14.29 -10.58
C TYR A 546 11.11 15.14 -11.86
N VAL A 547 10.04 15.24 -12.67
CA VAL A 547 10.02 16.14 -13.85
C VAL A 547 10.34 17.58 -13.43
N SER A 548 9.65 18.05 -12.39
CA SER A 548 9.83 19.40 -11.82
C SER A 548 11.24 19.62 -11.29
N TRP A 549 11.78 18.61 -10.61
CA TRP A 549 13.17 18.61 -10.16
C TRP A 549 14.16 18.67 -11.33
N LEU A 550 13.97 17.84 -12.36
CA LEU A 550 14.89 17.77 -13.50
C LEU A 550 14.89 19.08 -14.29
N SER A 551 13.71 19.69 -14.53
CA SER A 551 13.62 21.03 -15.11
C SER A 551 14.43 22.05 -14.32
N SER A 552 14.30 22.03 -12.99
CA SER A 552 15.02 22.93 -12.09
C SER A 552 16.54 22.68 -12.13
N ALA A 553 16.95 21.41 -12.15
CA ALA A 553 18.35 21.01 -12.22
C ALA A 553 18.99 21.42 -13.56
N ILE A 554 18.28 21.31 -14.68
CA ILE A 554 18.73 21.76 -16.01
C ILE A 554 18.99 23.27 -16.00
N LEU A 555 18.06 24.07 -15.46
CA LEU A 555 18.18 25.53 -15.41
C LEU A 555 19.36 25.99 -14.55
N LEU A 556 19.51 25.42 -13.34
CA LEU A 556 20.59 25.78 -12.43
C LEU A 556 21.97 25.31 -12.92
N SER A 557 22.02 24.29 -13.76
CA SER A 557 23.26 23.68 -14.25
C SER A 557 23.74 24.22 -15.59
N ASP A 558 23.09 25.26 -16.16
CA ASP A 558 23.55 25.89 -17.39
C ASP A 558 24.95 26.53 -17.18
N LYS A 559 25.73 26.57 -18.26
CA LYS A 559 27.01 27.28 -18.33
C LYS A 559 26.83 28.80 -18.46
N ARG A 560 25.70 29.25 -19.01
CA ARG A 560 25.38 30.68 -19.21
C ARG A 560 24.85 31.30 -17.91
N SER A 561 25.51 32.35 -17.43
CA SER A 561 25.16 33.04 -16.19
C SER A 561 23.73 33.60 -16.19
N SER A 562 23.23 34.11 -17.32
CA SER A 562 21.85 34.60 -17.46
C SER A 562 20.81 33.51 -17.25
N PHE A 563 21.04 32.30 -17.78
CA PHE A 563 20.17 31.15 -17.56
C PHE A 563 20.23 30.64 -16.12
N VAL A 564 21.41 30.67 -15.50
CA VAL A 564 21.56 30.32 -14.08
C VAL A 564 20.82 31.33 -13.20
N LEU A 565 20.94 32.64 -13.47
CA LEU A 565 20.21 33.68 -12.73
C LEU A 565 18.69 33.51 -12.87
N ALA A 566 18.19 33.33 -14.10
CA ALA A 566 16.79 33.02 -14.34
C ALA A 566 16.37 31.73 -13.61
N GLY A 567 17.21 30.70 -13.65
CA GLY A 567 17.02 29.44 -12.92
C GLY A 567 16.91 29.65 -11.41
N VAL A 568 17.77 30.46 -10.80
CA VAL A 568 17.72 30.78 -9.36
C VAL A 568 16.40 31.47 -9.00
N ILE A 569 15.98 32.46 -9.79
CA ILE A 569 14.72 33.19 -9.56
C ILE A 569 13.53 32.23 -9.69
N ILE A 570 13.47 31.46 -10.77
CA ILE A 570 12.37 30.52 -11.04
C ILE A 570 12.31 29.43 -9.97
N VAL A 571 13.44 28.82 -9.62
CA VAL A 571 13.51 27.78 -8.59
C VAL A 571 13.15 28.32 -7.21
N GLY A 572 13.56 29.55 -6.87
CA GLY A 572 13.17 30.21 -5.62
C GLY A 572 11.67 30.48 -5.56
N LEU A 573 11.08 31.07 -6.61
CA LEU A 573 9.63 31.28 -6.70
C LEU A 573 8.84 29.96 -6.68
N TYR A 574 9.37 28.93 -7.33
CA TYR A 574 8.73 27.61 -7.35
C TYR A 574 8.68 27.00 -5.95
N GLN A 575 9.78 27.07 -5.19
CA GLN A 575 9.83 26.63 -3.81
C GLN A 575 8.86 27.40 -2.91
N ILE A 576 8.73 28.72 -3.11
CA ILE A 576 7.75 29.54 -2.37
C ILE A 576 6.31 29.07 -2.68
N GLN A 577 5.99 28.76 -3.94
CA GLN A 577 4.66 28.24 -4.29
C GLN A 577 4.40 26.85 -3.71
N ILE A 578 5.39 25.95 -3.77
CA ILE A 578 5.30 24.63 -3.14
C ILE A 578 5.09 24.77 -1.63
N PHE A 579 5.88 25.61 -0.95
CA PHE A 579 5.75 25.85 0.48
C PHE A 579 4.39 26.46 0.84
N SER A 580 3.92 27.43 0.05
CA SER A 580 2.61 28.06 0.24
C SER A 580 1.48 27.04 0.12
N ILE A 581 1.50 26.20 -0.91
CA ILE A 581 0.42 25.23 -1.12
C ILE A 581 0.45 24.11 -0.08
N THR A 582 1.62 23.60 0.30
CA THR A 582 1.72 22.61 1.37
C THR A 582 1.29 23.20 2.71
N SER A 583 1.58 24.49 2.97
CA SER A 583 1.09 25.18 4.17
C SER A 583 -0.44 25.31 4.18
N GLN A 584 -1.06 25.55 3.02
CA GLN A 584 -2.52 25.55 2.89
C GLN A 584 -3.11 24.15 3.12
N TYR A 585 -2.46 23.09 2.64
CA TYR A 585 -2.88 21.72 2.94
C TYR A 585 -2.80 21.41 4.43
N MET A 586 -1.71 21.81 5.09
CA MET A 586 -1.56 21.68 6.55
C MET A 586 -2.66 22.41 7.30
N ALA A 587 -2.99 23.64 6.89
CA ALA A 587 -4.06 24.43 7.50
C ALA A 587 -5.43 23.77 7.32
N SER A 588 -5.75 23.35 6.09
CA SER A 588 -7.00 22.66 5.77
C SER A 588 -7.13 21.34 6.54
N ALA A 589 -6.10 20.50 6.56
CA ALA A 589 -6.06 19.25 7.31
C ALA A 589 -6.25 19.49 8.82
N THR A 590 -5.56 20.48 9.38
CA THR A 590 -5.66 20.81 10.82
C THR A 590 -7.05 21.26 11.21
N ILE A 591 -7.69 22.12 10.39
CA ILE A 591 -9.07 22.58 10.62
C ILE A 591 -10.05 21.43 10.51
N THR A 592 -9.92 20.60 9.47
CA THR A 592 -10.78 19.43 9.27
C THR A 592 -10.70 18.44 10.42
N GLN A 593 -9.49 18.11 10.86
CA GLN A 593 -9.29 17.20 11.99
C GLN A 593 -9.79 17.80 13.30
N SER A 594 -9.56 19.09 13.53
CA SER A 594 -10.06 19.76 14.75
C SER A 594 -11.58 19.78 14.76
N HIS A 595 -12.21 20.08 13.64
CA HIS A 595 -13.67 20.03 13.47
C HIS A 595 -14.21 18.63 13.77
N ASP A 596 -13.62 17.59 13.18
CA ASP A 596 -14.09 16.21 13.38
C ASP A 596 -13.89 15.73 14.82
N ARG A 597 -12.77 16.07 15.46
CA ARG A 597 -12.54 15.77 16.88
C ARG A 597 -13.57 16.44 17.78
N MET A 598 -13.84 17.73 17.55
CA MET A 598 -14.82 18.49 18.31
C MET A 598 -16.25 17.96 18.09
N LEU A 599 -16.59 17.60 16.85
CA LEU A 599 -17.89 17.04 16.52
C LEU A 599 -18.10 15.66 17.16
N ALA A 600 -17.10 14.77 17.07
CA ALA A 600 -17.13 13.48 17.76
C ALA A 600 -17.30 13.63 19.27
N ALA A 601 -16.53 14.54 19.89
CA ALA A 601 -16.60 14.80 21.31
C ALA A 601 -17.97 15.39 21.72
N ASP A 602 -18.53 16.33 20.95
CA ASP A 602 -19.82 16.94 21.27
C ASP A 602 -20.99 15.95 21.09
N ILE A 603 -20.93 15.09 20.06
CA ILE A 603 -21.91 14.00 19.88
C ILE A 603 -21.86 13.06 21.08
N TYR A 604 -20.66 12.59 21.45
CA TYR A 604 -20.50 11.65 22.57
C TYR A 604 -20.91 12.28 23.91
N ARG A 605 -20.58 13.56 24.14
CA ARG A 605 -21.04 14.31 25.32
C ARG A 605 -22.56 14.37 25.40
N ARG A 606 -23.24 14.72 24.29
CA ARG A 606 -24.71 14.78 24.25
C ARG A 606 -25.35 13.41 24.46
N ILE A 607 -24.74 12.33 23.97
CA ILE A 607 -25.18 10.95 24.27
C ILE A 607 -25.15 10.70 25.78
N GLY A 608 -24.04 11.05 26.44
CA GLY A 608 -23.91 10.91 27.90
C GLY A 608 -24.91 11.74 28.70
N GLU A 609 -25.30 12.91 28.21
CA GLU A 609 -26.30 13.79 28.85
C GLU A 609 -27.74 13.30 28.74
N LEU A 610 -28.05 12.44 27.76
CA LEU A 610 -29.41 11.94 27.53
C LEU A 610 -29.82 10.79 28.45
N SER A 611 -28.87 10.16 29.15
CA SER A 611 -29.12 9.03 30.04
C SER A 611 -28.44 9.23 31.39
N GLY A 612 -29.22 9.34 32.46
CA GLY A 612 -28.69 9.49 33.83
C GLY A 612 -27.86 8.30 34.33
N ASP A 613 -27.91 7.18 33.63
CA ASP A 613 -27.19 5.93 33.86
C ASP A 613 -26.13 5.62 32.77
N PHE A 614 -25.67 6.63 32.02
CA PHE A 614 -24.65 6.43 31.00
C PHE A 614 -23.37 5.80 31.58
N ASP A 615 -23.06 4.59 31.15
CA ASP A 615 -21.82 3.90 31.50
C ASP A 615 -20.92 3.75 30.27
N ARG A 616 -19.72 4.31 30.35
CA ARG A 616 -18.69 4.20 29.32
C ARG A 616 -18.23 2.76 29.06
N ASN A 617 -18.52 1.82 29.96
CA ASN A 617 -18.18 0.41 29.79
C ASN A 617 -19.33 -0.41 29.20
N THR A 618 -20.51 0.20 29.04
CA THR A 618 -21.68 -0.44 28.46
C THR A 618 -21.84 -0.02 27.01
N PHE A 619 -22.01 -1.01 26.12
CA PHE A 619 -22.17 -0.76 24.69
C PHE A 619 -23.47 -0.02 24.38
N SER A 620 -23.37 1.07 23.64
CA SER A 620 -24.46 1.94 23.21
C SER A 620 -24.65 1.85 21.70
N LYS A 621 -25.87 1.58 21.26
CA LYS A 621 -26.22 1.59 19.84
C LYS A 621 -26.35 3.03 19.36
N ILE A 622 -25.71 3.37 18.24
CA ILE A 622 -25.78 4.70 17.62
C ILE A 622 -26.22 4.57 16.16
N ASP A 623 -27.04 5.53 15.75
CA ASP A 623 -27.38 5.75 14.35
C ASP A 623 -27.23 7.23 13.99
N VAL A 624 -26.79 7.49 12.76
CA VAL A 624 -26.47 8.82 12.25
C VAL A 624 -27.20 9.01 10.94
N TYR A 625 -27.92 10.14 10.85
CA TYR A 625 -28.62 10.57 9.66
C TYR A 625 -27.87 11.70 8.96
N GLY A 626 -27.44 11.40 7.73
CA GLY A 626 -26.83 12.36 6.83
C GLY A 626 -25.37 12.68 7.16
N LYS A 627 -24.92 13.87 6.77
CA LYS A 627 -23.51 14.26 6.78
C LYS A 627 -23.27 15.69 7.24
N LYS A 628 -22.09 15.95 7.79
CA LYS A 628 -21.62 17.30 8.13
C LYS A 628 -20.51 17.73 7.19
N THR A 629 -20.89 18.44 6.11
CA THR A 629 -19.90 18.99 5.18
C THR A 629 -19.12 20.13 5.83
N LEU A 630 -17.82 20.13 5.58
CA LEU A 630 -16.90 21.20 5.98
C LEU A 630 -16.27 21.80 4.73
N ASN A 631 -16.37 23.12 4.62
CA ASN A 631 -15.68 23.89 3.58
C ASN A 631 -14.61 24.74 4.25
N THR A 632 -13.38 24.63 3.78
CA THR A 632 -12.26 25.46 4.23
C THR A 632 -11.91 26.48 3.15
N VAL A 633 -11.46 27.68 3.55
CA VAL A 633 -10.94 28.69 2.60
C VAL A 633 -9.57 28.33 2.02
N TYR A 634 -8.89 27.36 2.64
CA TYR A 634 -7.57 26.89 2.22
C TYR A 634 -7.67 25.88 1.08
N ALA A 635 -6.62 25.83 0.25
CA ALA A 635 -6.51 24.88 -0.86
C ALA A 635 -6.78 23.44 -0.42
N LYS A 636 -7.59 22.73 -1.19
CA LYS A 636 -7.82 21.29 -1.08
C LYS A 636 -7.39 20.61 -2.35
N GLY A 637 -6.39 19.74 -2.27
CA GLY A 637 -5.95 18.99 -3.43
C GLY A 637 -7.04 18.02 -3.89
N TRP A 638 -7.14 17.84 -5.21
CA TRP A 638 -8.10 16.89 -5.76
C TRP A 638 -7.74 15.47 -5.30
N SER A 639 -8.73 14.73 -4.81
CA SER A 639 -8.58 13.39 -4.21
C SER A 639 -7.79 13.31 -2.89
N SER A 640 -7.56 14.43 -2.19
CA SER A 640 -6.93 14.43 -0.87
C SER A 640 -7.82 13.77 0.20
N ALA A 641 -7.21 12.87 0.98
CA ALA A 641 -7.77 12.13 2.10
C ALA A 641 -7.56 12.82 3.46
N THR A 642 -6.39 13.43 3.73
CA THR A 642 -6.14 14.10 5.02
C THR A 642 -6.95 15.40 5.18
N GLN A 643 -7.42 15.96 4.06
CA GLN A 643 -8.34 17.10 4.02
C GLN A 643 -9.82 16.67 3.90
N GLY A 644 -10.10 15.37 4.02
CA GLY A 644 -11.45 14.80 4.10
C GLY A 644 -11.96 14.78 5.53
N SER A 645 -13.28 15.01 5.71
CA SER A 645 -13.92 14.90 7.03
C SER A 645 -14.61 13.53 7.15
N PHE A 646 -14.38 12.82 8.26
CA PHE A 646 -15.01 11.53 8.57
C PHE A 646 -16.54 11.65 8.63
N PHE A 647 -17.06 12.82 8.97
CA PHE A 647 -18.49 13.11 9.05
C PHE A 647 -19.12 13.52 7.71
N SER A 648 -18.36 13.57 6.62
CA SER A 648 -18.89 13.83 5.27
C SER A 648 -18.36 12.94 4.17
N TRP A 649 -17.33 12.16 4.45
CA TRP A 649 -16.73 11.25 3.49
C TRP A 649 -17.71 10.14 3.08
N ASP A 650 -17.59 9.69 1.82
CA ASP A 650 -18.47 8.67 1.22
C ASP A 650 -19.96 8.93 1.48
N ASP A 651 -20.39 10.19 1.32
CA ASP A 651 -21.77 10.65 1.53
C ASP A 651 -22.30 10.48 2.97
N GLY A 652 -21.41 10.50 3.97
CA GLY A 652 -21.79 10.35 5.37
C GLY A 652 -21.73 8.89 5.84
N ASN A 653 -20.67 8.18 5.48
CA ASN A 653 -20.52 6.77 5.85
C ASN A 653 -20.37 6.57 7.37
N ILE A 654 -21.45 6.10 8.01
CA ILE A 654 -21.51 5.85 9.45
C ILE A 654 -20.44 4.87 9.96
N LEU A 655 -20.01 3.89 9.14
CA LEU A 655 -18.96 2.97 9.52
C LEU A 655 -17.64 3.70 9.74
N ARG A 656 -17.31 4.65 8.86
CA ARG A 656 -16.12 5.50 9.01
C ARG A 656 -16.25 6.43 10.21
N MET A 657 -17.42 7.06 10.42
CA MET A 657 -17.67 7.93 11.56
C MET A 657 -17.48 7.20 12.90
N VAL A 658 -18.12 6.05 13.06
CA VAL A 658 -18.04 5.28 14.31
C VAL A 658 -16.66 4.67 14.51
N THR A 659 -15.99 4.21 13.45
CA THR A 659 -14.62 3.69 13.58
C THR A 659 -13.65 4.80 13.95
N TYR A 660 -13.78 5.99 13.36
CA TYR A 660 -13.04 7.18 13.77
C TYR A 660 -13.27 7.51 15.24
N MET A 661 -14.53 7.54 15.69
CA MET A 661 -14.86 7.78 17.11
C MET A 661 -14.21 6.74 18.04
N LYS A 662 -14.18 5.46 17.65
CA LYS A 662 -13.48 4.40 18.40
C LYS A 662 -11.99 4.66 18.50
N VAL A 663 -11.34 5.03 17.39
CA VAL A 663 -9.91 5.39 17.39
C VAL A 663 -9.62 6.59 18.29
N MET A 664 -10.56 7.54 18.37
CA MET A 664 -10.46 8.68 19.28
C MET A 664 -10.73 8.35 20.76
N GLY A 665 -11.06 7.09 21.10
CA GLY A 665 -11.26 6.61 22.47
C GLY A 665 -12.71 6.37 22.89
N TYR A 666 -13.68 6.51 21.98
CA TYR A 666 -15.09 6.21 22.23
C TYR A 666 -15.41 4.76 21.87
N GLU A 667 -14.90 3.80 22.63
CA GLU A 667 -14.93 2.37 22.25
C GLU A 667 -16.32 1.71 22.40
N ASN A 668 -17.17 2.23 23.28
CA ASN A 668 -18.43 1.61 23.68
C ASN A 668 -19.61 1.94 22.76
N ILE A 669 -19.38 2.34 21.50
CA ILE A 669 -20.44 2.60 20.53
C ILE A 669 -20.43 1.58 19.38
N TYR A 670 -21.60 1.25 18.86
CA TYR A 670 -21.74 0.38 17.69
C TYR A 670 -22.95 0.77 16.84
N ILE A 671 -22.93 0.38 15.57
CA ILE A 671 -23.86 0.86 14.56
C ILE A 671 -25.12 -0.02 14.56
N ALA A 672 -26.29 0.60 14.43
CA ALA A 672 -27.55 -0.11 14.16
C ALA A 672 -27.52 -0.81 12.79
N ASN A 673 -28.17 -1.96 12.64
CA ASN A 673 -28.20 -2.64 11.34
C ASN A 673 -29.02 -1.84 10.31
N ASN A 674 -28.81 -2.07 9.00
CA ASN A 674 -29.42 -1.23 7.96
C ASN A 674 -30.96 -1.18 8.02
N ASP A 675 -31.62 -2.29 8.39
CA ASP A 675 -33.09 -2.32 8.48
C ASP A 675 -33.60 -1.50 9.66
N GLU A 676 -32.94 -1.61 10.82
CA GLU A 676 -33.18 -0.75 11.99
C GLU A 676 -32.97 0.73 11.61
N ARG A 677 -31.87 1.05 10.92
CA ARG A 677 -31.58 2.42 10.47
C ARG A 677 -32.70 2.95 9.57
N ILE A 678 -33.12 2.19 8.57
CA ILE A 678 -34.22 2.58 7.68
C ILE A 678 -35.50 2.83 8.50
N ALA A 679 -35.84 1.95 9.43
CA ALA A 679 -37.02 2.09 10.30
C ALA A 679 -36.96 3.32 11.23
N MET A 680 -35.76 3.80 11.57
CA MET A 680 -35.58 5.00 12.40
C MET A 680 -35.75 6.32 11.62
N THR A 681 -35.83 6.27 10.28
CA THR A 681 -35.93 7.47 9.41
C THR A 681 -37.06 8.44 9.80
N PRO A 682 -38.27 8.02 10.20
CA PRO A 682 -39.32 8.94 10.65
C PRO A 682 -38.90 9.78 11.85
N PHE A 683 -38.21 9.19 12.85
CA PHE A 683 -37.73 9.94 14.01
C PHE A 683 -36.70 11.00 13.63
N PHE A 684 -35.81 10.68 12.69
CA PHE A 684 -34.84 11.65 12.18
C PHE A 684 -35.52 12.83 11.49
N LYS A 685 -36.61 12.61 10.74
CA LYS A 685 -37.32 13.70 10.05
C LYS A 685 -37.91 14.72 11.02
N GLU A 686 -38.28 14.30 12.23
CA GLU A 686 -38.79 15.16 13.31
C GLU A 686 -37.70 15.88 14.11
N MET A 687 -36.48 15.32 14.17
CA MET A 687 -35.38 15.90 14.93
C MET A 687 -34.85 17.18 14.27
N PRO A 688 -34.47 18.22 15.01
CA PRO A 688 -33.78 19.37 14.41
C PRO A 688 -32.37 18.97 13.95
N VAL A 689 -31.84 19.71 12.97
CA VAL A 689 -30.50 19.44 12.41
C VAL A 689 -29.41 19.95 13.34
N TRP A 690 -28.31 19.20 13.47
CA TRP A 690 -27.12 19.61 14.21
C TRP A 690 -26.65 21.03 13.84
N PRO A 691 -26.26 21.89 14.81
CA PRO A 691 -26.02 21.60 16.23
C PRO A 691 -27.20 21.89 17.18
N ALA A 692 -28.41 22.09 16.67
CA ALA A 692 -29.56 22.47 17.49
C ALA A 692 -29.85 21.49 18.64
N ALA A 693 -30.41 21.99 19.75
CA ALA A 693 -30.87 21.13 20.84
C ALA A 693 -31.90 20.12 20.32
N GLY A 694 -31.78 18.84 20.70
CA GLY A 694 -32.62 17.74 20.18
C GLY A 694 -32.12 17.08 18.89
N SER A 695 -31.00 17.56 18.30
CA SER A 695 -30.34 16.87 17.17
C SER A 695 -29.68 15.55 17.55
N VAL A 696 -29.53 15.30 18.85
CA VAL A 696 -29.22 13.98 19.43
C VAL A 696 -30.39 13.58 20.31
N ARG A 697 -30.91 12.36 20.13
CA ARG A 697 -32.07 11.85 20.86
C ARG A 697 -31.91 10.37 21.16
N LYS A 698 -32.30 9.92 22.35
CA LYS A 698 -32.41 8.49 22.67
C LYS A 698 -33.80 7.99 22.30
N VAL A 699 -33.87 6.93 21.49
CA VAL A 699 -35.10 6.24 21.11
C VAL A 699 -34.90 4.74 21.39
N GLY A 700 -35.53 4.24 22.44
CA GLY A 700 -35.28 2.87 22.92
C GLY A 700 -33.84 2.70 23.42
N ASP A 701 -33.13 1.72 22.86
CA ASP A 701 -31.72 1.41 23.11
C ASP A 701 -30.74 2.16 22.18
N CYS A 702 -31.26 2.94 21.22
CA CYS A 702 -30.48 3.60 20.18
C CYS A 702 -30.38 5.12 20.39
N TYR A 703 -29.17 5.66 20.23
CA TYR A 703 -28.91 7.09 20.16
C TYR A 703 -28.92 7.55 18.70
N LEU A 704 -29.85 8.41 18.37
CA LEU A 704 -30.01 8.98 17.04
C LEU A 704 -29.28 10.32 16.96
N VAL A 705 -28.51 10.55 15.89
CA VAL A 705 -27.78 11.79 15.61
C VAL A 705 -28.14 12.34 14.23
N ARG A 706 -28.75 13.54 14.15
CA ARG A 706 -29.12 14.17 12.86
C ARG A 706 -28.11 15.24 12.44
N LEU A 707 -27.27 14.94 11.45
CA LEU A 707 -26.20 15.86 10.98
C LEU A 707 -26.65 16.81 9.87
N SER A 708 -27.57 16.38 8.99
CA SER A 708 -28.09 17.20 7.88
C SER A 708 -29.58 17.02 7.63
N LYS A 709 -30.12 17.82 6.69
CA LYS A 709 -31.50 17.66 6.21
C LYS A 709 -31.61 16.45 5.28
N GLU A 710 -30.61 16.30 4.42
CA GLU A 710 -30.47 15.21 3.46
C GLU A 710 -30.05 13.92 4.18
N PRO A 711 -30.65 12.77 3.83
CA PRO A 711 -30.25 11.46 4.35
C PRO A 711 -28.91 11.01 3.76
N ASP A 712 -28.21 10.10 4.44
CA ASP A 712 -27.18 9.26 3.82
C ASP A 712 -27.83 8.15 2.97
N SER A 713 -27.00 7.40 2.25
CA SER A 713 -27.43 6.36 1.31
C SER A 713 -28.35 5.29 1.91
N THR A 714 -28.28 5.03 3.22
CA THR A 714 -29.15 4.04 3.88
C THR A 714 -30.53 4.63 4.14
N HIS A 715 -30.63 5.78 4.82
CA HIS A 715 -31.93 6.41 5.09
C HIS A 715 -32.63 6.92 3.82
N ALA A 716 -31.90 7.19 2.74
CA ALA A 716 -32.47 7.52 1.44
C ALA A 716 -33.36 6.40 0.85
N GLN A 717 -33.20 5.16 1.33
CA GLN A 717 -33.99 4.01 0.88
C GLN A 717 -35.38 3.94 1.53
N PHE A 718 -35.65 4.76 2.56
CA PHE A 718 -36.94 4.79 3.23
C PHE A 718 -38.06 5.25 2.28
N LYS A 719 -38.96 4.33 1.95
CA LYS A 719 -40.19 4.62 1.18
C LYS A 719 -41.30 4.97 2.17
N GLN A 720 -41.95 6.12 1.95
CA GLN A 720 -43.10 6.56 2.75
C GLN A 720 -44.33 5.70 2.50
#